data_AF-A0A2Z6GC94-F1
#
_entry.id   AF-A0A2Z6GC94-F1
#
_cell.length_a   1.000
_cell.length_b   1.000
_cell.length_c   1.000
_cell.angle_alpha   90.00
_cell.angle_beta   90.00
_cell.angle_gamma   90.00
#
_symmetry.space_group_name_H-M   'P 1'
#
loop_
_entity.id
_entity.type
_entity.pdbx_description
1 polymer ?
#
loop_
_entity_poly.entity_id
_entity_poly.type
_entity_poly.pdbx_seq_one_letter_code
_entity_poly.pdbx_strand_id
1 'polypeptide(L)'
;MSTPTVKASIVLTDHAGAPLVGATITAQLNRDEIYNGLIISTKVTETTDSTGLAVLDLFPNQIGSQSSNYSIQITHKGKKHRYTAVIPNADCDLAICLSMPTYPGKPDGQLAIEAAIAAAGQSGISAAAAANSAIEAHNSELATSADRAATGADRAQTGLDKTATAADALATSADRAATGADRTQTGLDKAATAADALATSADRAATGADRTQTGLDKAATAADALATSADRVATGADRAQTGLDKAATAADRVQTGLDKASVDGTAVAVAGNAATATTKAAESVSARDQAIVAKDAALAAWVSAMQPAETLPAISKTFHTSTSIVQQIVYDTRQDSDGGQWRKRCQHTSWYKEAISGKWLGEAATAAAAWALAGAVTGAYFHNTTDGKFYTLGAASPAVIETFRGNRREFPEVVAIVAETSKVVIYDMTDPTVPMWMVFAATAAIYWGGATITSVAALNGNVVTGQSSTVGYQHLNFIADYAVGHRNDTIGYYVSGLVNRNGVTSTPKTGYWSAAIVNASVNSVAMTVLPDAPTDMATGLPIPTIAVGTAGGVSVIKHDGTVVNITEVAGAGSAYQTVTDVLFVGARLVFQMDASTSIRRQVFFKDAPFSAGTVNVSTPYSYERFISNLGSVSSGAAPSLMIGADAFMKATKFSKNGIGVSFIGSNNGLMPYRCNQADMRKGMVAAITNAYNSGWQVGDSRGAWLADTVAETVSAPELVTNGTFTVDTTGWAAPFQSSIASVAGQLVVTSTGTNPYAVQYSIPTVVGKTYNLTFDAIAKSAGVSALTAYLGSTNGLAQSQYGSVNFTSLGSGYTVKFVATTAVLCLQFSASCGIGDTFTIDNISVKEVAADRSVKNNGLNIVGSLTKSAVATGSQLMAWSGFNSANYLEQPYSANLDFGTGDFCVSFWVNPSVASQNATILTRSPAALSGNAFALNLVNGVVQLGRSLAGAAFTNTTFGYTLPVGQWTLMNLARVSGVMQLRVNGVQQATTIEDTNNYTNTTAAFTVGVDYTHANPFQGSLALLRSSATPASTEQGQFRYETERKLFEPGAQCLIDGTSSGVTAVAADEVTGLLHVGTSWGRSTFKDLVRVESEATTNGAAKSYSVYDNQLIQAGATGSKVSVPAKQVRDELQRAAEQAAILGLKPQPVDFTATAGQTAFKLPMGIKPIGEVMKNGTSLRATTSYILSFDGFCWTVNLVAAAALNDWVQVMCVRENKLW
;
A
#
# COMPACT_ATOMS: atom_id res chain seq x y z
N MET A 1 -26.44 58.58 72.84
CA MET A 1 -26.06 57.74 71.69
C MET A 1 -26.16 58.61 70.44
N SER A 2 -25.13 58.69 69.61
CA SER A 2 -25.16 59.47 68.37
C SER A 2 -25.93 58.71 67.28
N THR A 3 -26.85 59.39 66.60
CA THR A 3 -27.54 58.85 65.41
C THR A 3 -26.55 58.73 64.25
N PRO A 4 -26.42 57.55 63.60
CA PRO A 4 -25.51 57.39 62.47
C PRO A 4 -26.01 58.18 61.26
N THR A 5 -25.14 58.99 60.66
CA THR A 5 -25.43 59.76 59.44
C THR A 5 -24.33 59.48 58.41
N VAL A 6 -24.68 59.58 57.14
CA VAL A 6 -23.79 59.50 55.98
C VAL A 6 -23.79 60.83 55.24
N LYS A 7 -22.68 61.18 54.59
CA LYS A 7 -22.54 62.43 53.85
C LYS A 7 -23.07 62.27 52.44
N ALA A 8 -24.16 62.96 52.13
CA ALA A 8 -24.71 63.04 50.78
C ALA A 8 -24.30 64.38 50.14
N SER A 9 -23.46 64.32 49.12
CA SER A 9 -22.95 65.49 48.40
C SER A 9 -23.75 65.77 47.12
N ILE A 10 -23.96 67.03 46.75
CA ILE A 10 -24.58 67.41 45.48
C ILE A 10 -23.94 68.68 44.92
N VAL A 11 -23.56 68.65 43.64
CA VAL A 11 -23.11 69.83 42.91
C VAL A 11 -24.23 70.30 41.99
N LEU A 12 -24.68 71.55 42.15
CA LEU A 12 -25.69 72.15 41.31
C LEU A 12 -25.05 73.14 40.34
N THR A 13 -25.30 72.95 39.05
CA THR A 13 -24.89 73.85 37.97
C THR A 13 -26.09 74.29 37.13
N ASP A 14 -25.98 75.42 36.45
CA ASP A 14 -26.97 75.87 35.48
C ASP A 14 -26.85 75.11 34.14
N HIS A 15 -27.74 75.42 33.19
CA HIS A 15 -27.76 74.77 31.87
C HIS A 15 -26.50 75.04 31.03
N ALA A 16 -25.67 76.01 31.42
CA ALA A 16 -24.38 76.31 30.81
C ALA A 16 -23.18 75.71 31.58
N GLY A 17 -23.43 74.97 32.68
CA GLY A 17 -22.42 74.31 33.49
C GLY A 17 -21.78 75.19 34.57
N ALA A 18 -22.28 76.40 34.82
CA ALA A 18 -21.77 77.28 35.87
C ALA A 18 -22.36 76.92 37.26
N PRO A 19 -21.58 76.96 38.35
CA PRO A 19 -22.04 76.54 39.67
C PRO A 19 -23.12 77.48 40.25
N LEU A 20 -24.20 76.89 40.74
CA LEU A 20 -25.33 77.59 41.37
C LEU A 20 -25.00 77.86 42.85
N VAL A 21 -24.44 79.04 43.13
CA VAL A 21 -24.08 79.47 44.50
C VAL A 21 -25.33 79.96 45.27
N GLY A 22 -25.48 79.53 46.53
CA GLY A 22 -26.57 79.97 47.42
C GLY A 22 -27.93 79.33 47.14
N ALA A 23 -27.99 78.20 46.43
CA ALA A 23 -29.19 77.38 46.31
C ALA A 23 -29.42 76.61 47.62
N THR A 24 -30.65 76.59 48.12
CA THR A 24 -31.01 75.89 49.36
C THR A 24 -31.58 74.51 49.04
N ILE A 25 -30.97 73.47 49.58
CA ILE A 25 -31.43 72.08 49.48
C ILE A 25 -31.99 71.66 50.84
N THR A 26 -33.27 71.28 50.85
CA THR A 26 -33.92 70.70 52.02
C THR A 26 -34.22 69.23 51.75
N ALA A 27 -33.63 68.34 52.54
CA ALA A 27 -33.92 66.93 52.55
C ALA A 27 -34.78 66.59 53.77
N GLN A 28 -35.96 66.02 53.53
CA GLN A 28 -36.86 65.61 54.60
C GLN A 28 -37.29 64.17 54.38
N LEU A 29 -37.14 63.32 55.41
CA LEU A 29 -37.70 61.98 55.37
C LEU A 29 -39.22 62.05 55.17
N ASN A 30 -39.75 61.20 54.30
CA ASN A 30 -41.18 61.18 54.02
C ASN A 30 -42.01 60.67 55.21
N ARG A 31 -41.38 59.97 56.15
CA ARG A 31 -41.95 59.47 57.41
C ARG A 31 -40.88 59.40 58.49
N ASP A 32 -41.30 59.42 59.75
CA ASP A 32 -40.38 59.24 60.87
C ASP A 32 -39.89 57.79 60.93
N GLU A 33 -38.57 57.60 61.07
CA GLU A 33 -37.94 56.29 61.22
C GLU A 33 -37.64 55.99 62.69
N ILE A 34 -37.46 54.72 63.07
CA ILE A 34 -37.11 54.35 64.46
C ILE A 34 -35.77 53.61 64.45
N TYR A 35 -34.80 54.09 65.24
CA TYR A 35 -33.50 53.46 65.41
C TYR A 35 -33.15 53.38 66.91
N ASN A 36 -32.90 52.17 67.41
CA ASN A 36 -32.63 51.88 68.84
C ASN A 36 -33.64 52.51 69.82
N GLY A 37 -34.93 52.51 69.46
CA GLY A 37 -36.03 53.00 70.31
C GLY A 37 -36.23 54.52 70.29
N LEU A 38 -35.44 55.27 69.51
CA LEU A 38 -35.59 56.71 69.29
C LEU A 38 -36.26 56.98 67.94
N ILE A 39 -37.21 57.91 67.91
CA ILE A 39 -37.85 58.38 66.68
C ILE A 39 -36.91 59.38 65.99
N ILE A 40 -36.49 59.05 64.78
CA ILE A 40 -35.67 59.87 63.89
C ILE A 40 -36.59 60.56 62.88
N SER A 41 -36.98 61.80 63.20
CA SER A 41 -37.63 62.72 62.26
C SER A 41 -36.60 63.77 61.83
N THR A 42 -35.90 63.53 60.72
CA THR A 42 -34.81 64.41 60.29
C THR A 42 -35.20 65.23 59.07
N LYS A 43 -35.15 66.56 59.23
CA LYS A 43 -35.18 67.54 58.14
C LYS A 43 -33.84 68.28 58.15
N VAL A 44 -33.02 68.05 57.13
CA VAL A 44 -31.71 68.71 56.97
C VAL A 44 -31.83 69.74 55.87
N THR A 45 -31.27 70.93 56.09
CA THR A 45 -31.25 71.98 55.07
C THR A 45 -29.87 72.56 55.00
N GLU A 46 -29.31 72.55 53.79
CA GLU A 46 -27.98 73.10 53.50
C GLU A 46 -28.03 74.02 52.30
N THR A 47 -27.01 74.85 52.16
CA THR A 47 -26.88 75.81 51.06
C THR A 47 -25.61 75.53 50.28
N THR A 48 -25.69 75.65 48.95
CA THR A 48 -24.51 75.46 48.10
C THR A 48 -23.45 76.54 48.33
N ASP A 49 -22.20 76.11 48.41
CA ASP A 49 -21.03 76.98 48.55
C ASP A 49 -20.64 77.67 47.22
N SER A 50 -19.50 78.36 47.21
CA SER A 50 -18.98 79.07 46.03
C SER A 50 -18.66 78.16 44.83
N THR A 51 -18.58 76.85 45.03
CA THR A 51 -18.36 75.84 43.98
C THR A 51 -19.66 75.17 43.55
N GLY A 52 -20.80 75.56 44.11
CA GLY A 52 -22.10 74.95 43.82
C GLY A 52 -22.34 73.63 44.56
N LEU A 53 -21.44 73.24 45.48
CA LEU A 53 -21.49 72.01 46.25
C LEU A 53 -22.26 72.23 47.56
N ALA A 54 -23.13 71.28 47.91
CA ALA A 54 -23.70 71.15 49.25
C ALA A 54 -23.51 69.72 49.76
N VAL A 55 -23.20 69.57 51.05
CA VAL A 55 -23.02 68.26 51.70
C VAL A 55 -23.99 68.17 52.87
N LEU A 56 -24.92 67.21 52.82
CA LEU A 56 -25.93 66.99 53.84
C LEU A 56 -25.58 65.73 54.63
N ASP A 57 -25.59 65.82 55.97
CA ASP A 57 -25.46 64.66 56.85
C ASP A 57 -26.85 64.00 57.01
N LEU A 58 -27.11 62.92 56.25
CA LEU A 58 -28.42 62.27 56.16
C LEU A 58 -28.41 60.88 56.80
N PHE A 59 -29.54 60.46 57.35
CA PHE A 59 -29.69 59.10 57.89
C PHE A 59 -29.83 58.08 56.73
N PRO A 60 -29.00 57.02 56.67
CA PRO A 60 -29.03 56.03 55.59
C PRO A 60 -30.23 55.09 55.67
N ASN A 61 -30.86 54.80 54.53
CA ASN A 61 -32.13 54.05 54.49
C ASN A 61 -31.99 52.56 54.89
N GLN A 62 -30.85 51.93 54.63
CA GLN A 62 -30.66 50.49 54.86
C GLN A 62 -30.42 50.09 56.33
N ILE A 63 -30.35 51.05 57.25
CA ILE A 63 -30.22 50.78 58.69
C ILE A 63 -31.58 50.88 59.43
N GLY A 64 -32.58 51.56 58.82
CA GLY A 64 -33.94 51.67 59.35
C GLY A 64 -34.79 50.42 59.09
N SER A 65 -35.91 50.28 59.82
CA SER A 65 -36.76 49.08 59.74
C SER A 65 -37.83 49.12 58.64
N GLN A 66 -37.98 50.24 57.91
CA GLN A 66 -39.18 50.48 57.09
C GLN A 66 -38.96 51.05 55.68
N SER A 67 -37.74 51.01 55.11
CA SER A 67 -37.48 51.38 53.71
C SER A 67 -38.00 52.77 53.30
N SER A 68 -37.72 53.82 54.10
CA SER A 68 -38.17 55.19 53.85
C SER A 68 -37.32 55.98 52.83
N ASN A 69 -37.94 56.96 52.17
CA ASN A 69 -37.32 57.78 51.13
C ASN A 69 -37.26 59.25 51.55
N TYR A 70 -36.25 59.97 51.09
CA TYR A 70 -36.18 61.41 51.27
C TYR A 70 -36.97 62.14 50.18
N SER A 71 -37.75 63.13 50.60
CA SER A 71 -38.24 64.20 49.73
C SER A 71 -37.19 65.30 49.72
N ILE A 72 -36.57 65.51 48.57
CA ILE A 72 -35.55 66.53 48.35
C ILE A 72 -36.20 67.72 47.65
N GLN A 73 -36.10 68.90 48.25
CA GLN A 73 -36.56 70.13 47.65
C GLN A 73 -35.39 71.08 47.46
N ILE A 74 -35.12 71.42 46.20
CA ILE A 74 -34.10 72.39 45.82
C ILE A 74 -34.80 73.71 45.51
N THR A 75 -34.37 74.77 46.18
CA THR A 75 -34.91 76.12 46.00
C THR A 75 -33.80 77.07 45.60
N HIS A 76 -33.93 77.74 44.45
CA HIS A 76 -32.99 78.76 44.02
C HIS A 76 -33.76 79.93 43.39
N LYS A 77 -33.49 81.16 43.85
CA LYS A 77 -34.15 82.41 43.40
C LYS A 77 -35.69 82.31 43.34
N GLY A 78 -36.30 81.70 44.36
CA GLY A 78 -37.75 81.57 44.51
C GLY A 78 -38.42 80.43 43.73
N LYS A 79 -37.69 79.71 42.87
CA LYS A 79 -38.20 78.53 42.15
C LYS A 79 -37.88 77.25 42.93
N LYS A 80 -38.86 76.36 43.06
CA LYS A 80 -38.78 75.13 43.85
C LYS A 80 -38.91 73.91 42.93
N HIS A 81 -37.99 72.97 43.06
CA HIS A 81 -38.03 71.68 42.39
C HIS A 81 -37.99 70.58 43.44
N ARG A 82 -38.86 69.58 43.30
CA ARG A 82 -39.00 68.49 44.28
C ARG A 82 -38.71 67.16 43.61
N TYR A 83 -37.93 66.35 44.30
CA TYR A 83 -37.47 65.04 43.89
C TYR A 83 -37.58 64.07 45.06
N THR A 84 -37.49 62.79 44.77
CA THR A 84 -37.39 61.75 45.80
C THR A 84 -36.08 60.99 45.65
N ALA A 85 -35.41 60.71 46.76
CA ALA A 85 -34.13 59.99 46.77
C ALA A 85 -34.06 58.92 47.86
N VAL A 86 -33.29 57.86 47.59
CA VAL A 86 -32.99 56.77 48.54
C VAL A 86 -31.51 56.81 48.88
N ILE A 87 -31.17 56.97 50.17
CA ILE A 87 -29.77 57.16 50.60
C ILE A 87 -29.14 55.81 51.00
N PRO A 88 -28.02 55.40 50.40
CA PRO A 88 -27.32 54.15 50.72
C PRO A 88 -26.53 54.23 52.05
N ASN A 89 -25.98 53.10 52.51
CA ASN A 89 -25.24 53.02 53.77
C ASN A 89 -23.77 53.48 53.69
N ALA A 90 -23.47 54.41 52.79
CA ALA A 90 -22.14 55.00 52.59
C ALA A 90 -22.31 56.42 52.03
N ASP A 91 -21.27 57.23 52.16
CA ASP A 91 -21.22 58.57 51.58
C ASP A 91 -21.48 58.49 50.05
N CYS A 92 -22.35 59.37 49.54
CA CYS A 92 -22.86 59.25 48.17
C CYS A 92 -23.06 60.61 47.47
N ASP A 93 -23.16 60.58 46.14
CA ASP A 93 -23.62 61.73 45.34
C ASP A 93 -25.15 61.67 45.21
N LEU A 94 -25.83 62.68 45.75
CA LEU A 94 -27.27 62.77 45.80
C LEU A 94 -27.88 62.92 44.40
N ALA A 95 -27.16 63.45 43.41
CA ALA A 95 -27.68 63.64 42.04
C ALA A 95 -28.00 62.30 41.36
N ILE A 96 -27.24 61.25 41.68
CA ILE A 96 -27.41 59.89 41.13
C ILE A 96 -28.58 59.16 41.81
N CYS A 97 -29.00 59.61 43.00
CA CYS A 97 -30.03 58.96 43.81
C CYS A 97 -31.46 59.49 43.60
N LEU A 98 -31.67 60.51 42.74
CA LEU A 98 -32.98 61.16 42.54
C LEU A 98 -33.84 60.45 41.47
N SER A 99 -35.13 60.22 41.75
CA SER A 99 -36.12 59.79 40.74
C SER A 99 -37.02 60.95 40.27
N MET A 100 -37.21 61.10 38.95
CA MET A 100 -38.00 62.18 38.35
C MET A 100 -39.39 61.69 37.86
N PRO A 101 -40.49 62.44 38.09
CA PRO A 101 -41.84 62.05 37.62
C PRO A 101 -42.25 62.67 36.26
N THR A 102 -43.09 61.94 35.52
CA THR A 102 -43.75 62.34 34.24
C THR A 102 -45.07 63.08 34.47
N TYR A 103 -45.44 64.01 33.58
CA TYR A 103 -46.66 64.83 33.68
C TYR A 103 -47.55 64.75 32.42
N PRO A 104 -48.89 64.56 32.52
CA PRO A 104 -49.81 64.54 31.37
C PRO A 104 -50.86 65.68 31.35
N GLY A 105 -51.16 66.21 30.15
CA GLY A 105 -52.51 66.71 29.78
C GLY A 105 -52.64 67.97 28.86
N LYS A 106 -53.46 67.82 27.78
CA LYS A 106 -54.34 68.80 27.01
C LYS A 106 -54.05 68.98 25.46
N PRO A 107 -54.98 69.51 24.61
CA PRO A 107 -56.03 68.80 23.83
C PRO A 107 -56.09 69.12 22.29
N ASP A 108 -57.00 68.45 21.59
CA ASP A 108 -57.06 68.07 20.16
C ASP A 108 -57.05 69.14 19.03
N GLY A 109 -56.92 70.45 19.31
CA GLY A 109 -56.71 71.45 18.24
C GLY A 109 -55.24 71.54 17.78
N GLN A 110 -54.32 71.07 18.63
CA GLN A 110 -52.87 71.11 18.43
C GLN A 110 -52.31 69.76 17.94
N LEU A 111 -53.15 68.73 17.79
CA LEU A 111 -52.76 67.41 17.28
C LEU A 111 -52.61 67.37 15.74
N ALA A 112 -53.22 68.32 15.01
CA ALA A 112 -53.14 68.34 13.54
C ALA A 112 -51.88 69.05 12.99
N ILE A 113 -51.31 70.01 13.73
CA ILE A 113 -50.08 70.72 13.33
C ILE A 113 -48.82 69.98 13.81
N GLU A 114 -48.89 69.33 14.98
CA GLU A 114 -47.80 68.47 15.47
C GLU A 114 -47.66 67.18 14.66
N ALA A 115 -48.74 66.63 14.07
CA ALA A 115 -48.65 65.49 13.14
C ALA A 115 -47.90 65.81 11.83
N ALA A 116 -48.01 67.05 11.32
CA ALA A 116 -47.31 67.49 10.11
C ALA A 116 -45.82 67.76 10.35
N ILE A 117 -45.47 68.31 11.52
CA ILE A 117 -44.07 68.49 11.95
C ILE A 117 -43.45 67.15 12.36
N ALA A 118 -44.23 66.23 12.94
CA ALA A 118 -43.79 64.87 13.24
C ALA A 118 -43.52 64.06 11.98
N ALA A 119 -44.22 64.24 10.85
CA ALA A 119 -43.89 63.52 9.61
C ALA A 119 -42.55 63.99 8.97
N ALA A 120 -42.26 65.29 9.00
CA ALA A 120 -40.96 65.83 8.57
C ALA A 120 -39.84 65.51 9.57
N GLY A 121 -40.17 65.52 10.86
CA GLY A 121 -39.32 65.06 11.95
C GLY A 121 -39.06 63.56 11.92
N GLN A 122 -40.00 62.69 11.53
CA GLN A 122 -39.80 61.24 11.46
C GLN A 122 -38.91 60.85 10.29
N SER A 123 -38.84 61.61 9.20
CA SER A 123 -37.83 61.39 8.13
C SER A 123 -36.42 61.75 8.62
N GLY A 124 -36.28 62.87 9.33
CA GLY A 124 -35.02 63.27 9.96
C GLY A 124 -34.63 62.42 11.18
N ILE A 125 -35.59 61.93 11.95
CA ILE A 125 -35.44 61.06 13.13
C ILE A 125 -35.36 59.60 12.72
N SER A 126 -35.89 59.14 11.58
CA SER A 126 -35.61 57.80 11.04
C SER A 126 -34.30 57.78 10.25
N ALA A 127 -33.87 58.89 9.65
CA ALA A 127 -32.51 59.04 9.15
C ALA A 127 -31.50 59.20 10.30
N ALA A 128 -31.84 59.95 11.36
CA ALA A 128 -31.03 60.08 12.56
C ALA A 128 -31.15 58.88 13.50
N ALA A 129 -32.22 58.08 13.47
CA ALA A 129 -32.35 56.81 14.20
C ALA A 129 -31.86 55.63 13.35
N ALA A 130 -31.85 55.70 12.02
CA ALA A 130 -31.06 54.78 11.20
C ALA A 130 -29.58 55.13 11.30
N ALA A 131 -29.21 56.41 11.39
CA ALA A 131 -27.85 56.83 11.70
C ALA A 131 -27.50 56.56 13.17
N ASN A 132 -28.41 56.70 14.14
CA ASN A 132 -28.16 56.39 15.55
C ASN A 132 -28.26 54.90 15.84
N SER A 133 -29.09 54.13 15.12
CA SER A 133 -29.04 52.65 15.12
C SER A 133 -27.88 52.12 14.29
N ALA A 134 -27.41 52.83 13.26
CA ALA A 134 -26.14 52.53 12.59
C ALA A 134 -24.94 53.00 13.40
N ILE A 135 -25.03 54.04 14.22
CA ILE A 135 -24.01 54.48 15.18
C ILE A 135 -24.08 53.63 16.45
N GLU A 136 -25.23 53.08 16.85
CA GLU A 136 -25.38 52.10 17.93
C GLU A 136 -25.04 50.69 17.45
N ALA A 137 -25.28 50.34 16.18
CA ALA A 137 -24.78 49.13 15.55
C ALA A 137 -23.30 49.27 15.23
N HIS A 138 -22.81 50.44 14.81
CA HIS A 138 -21.39 50.72 14.64
C HIS A 138 -20.71 50.87 15.98
N ASN A 139 -21.32 51.43 17.03
CA ASN A 139 -20.79 51.44 18.41
C ASN A 139 -20.93 50.08 19.06
N SER A 140 -21.92 49.26 18.70
CA SER A 140 -21.99 47.86 19.09
C SER A 140 -20.97 47.04 18.31
N GLU A 141 -20.69 47.33 17.04
CA GLU A 141 -19.59 46.74 16.27
C GLU A 141 -18.24 47.31 16.67
N LEU A 142 -18.17 48.53 17.20
CA LEU A 142 -17.00 49.20 17.76
C LEU A 142 -16.74 48.66 19.16
N ALA A 143 -17.79 48.38 19.94
CA ALA A 143 -17.73 47.65 21.20
C ALA A 143 -17.46 46.17 20.95
N THR A 144 -17.99 45.56 19.89
CA THR A 144 -17.70 44.17 19.52
C THR A 144 -16.33 44.07 18.84
N SER A 145 -15.83 45.12 18.17
CA SER A 145 -14.46 45.15 17.63
C SER A 145 -13.47 45.57 18.69
N ALA A 146 -13.85 46.37 19.68
CA ALA A 146 -13.09 46.62 20.90
C ALA A 146 -13.09 45.39 21.81
N ASP A 147 -14.19 44.63 21.89
CA ASP A 147 -14.27 43.33 22.58
C ASP A 147 -13.55 42.25 21.77
N ARG A 148 -13.57 42.27 20.43
CA ARG A 148 -12.72 41.39 19.60
C ARG A 148 -11.26 41.81 19.63
N ALA A 149 -10.96 43.10 19.82
CA ALA A 149 -9.61 43.61 20.01
C ALA A 149 -9.13 43.38 21.43
N ALA A 150 -10.01 43.39 22.43
CA ALA A 150 -9.74 43.00 23.81
C ALA A 150 -9.61 41.48 23.90
N THR A 151 -10.49 40.70 23.27
CA THR A 151 -10.35 39.24 23.09
C THR A 151 -9.13 38.91 22.24
N GLY A 152 -8.79 39.76 21.27
CA GLY A 152 -7.60 39.66 20.43
C GLY A 152 -6.33 39.98 21.21
N ALA A 153 -6.39 40.97 22.11
CA ALA A 153 -5.35 41.34 23.06
C ALA A 153 -5.23 40.29 24.18
N ASP A 154 -6.33 39.67 24.61
CA ASP A 154 -6.38 38.57 25.57
C ASP A 154 -5.91 37.28 24.91
N ARG A 155 -6.15 37.07 23.61
CA ARG A 155 -5.56 35.98 22.83
C ARG A 155 -4.10 36.23 22.50
N ALA A 156 -3.70 37.49 22.32
CA ALA A 156 -2.31 37.89 22.19
C ALA A 156 -1.60 37.75 23.54
N GLN A 157 -2.24 38.09 24.66
CA GLN A 157 -1.76 37.91 26.02
C GLN A 157 -1.72 36.41 26.36
N THR A 158 -2.75 35.64 26.05
CA THR A 158 -2.74 34.16 26.13
C THR A 158 -1.67 33.57 25.21
N GLY A 159 -1.43 34.19 24.06
CA GLY A 159 -0.37 33.84 23.13
C GLY A 159 1.01 34.13 23.71
N LEU A 160 1.19 35.28 24.35
CA LEU A 160 2.38 35.70 25.08
C LEU A 160 2.59 34.83 26.33
N ASP A 161 1.53 34.44 27.04
CA ASP A 161 1.55 33.56 28.19
C ASP A 161 1.87 32.13 27.75
N LYS A 162 1.35 31.68 26.59
CA LYS A 162 1.76 30.42 25.96
C LYS A 162 3.19 30.50 25.44
N THR A 163 3.65 31.66 24.99
CA THR A 163 5.04 31.89 24.56
C THR A 163 5.97 31.94 25.76
N ALA A 164 5.53 32.49 26.89
CA ALA A 164 6.22 32.48 28.18
C ALA A 164 6.23 31.06 28.76
N THR A 165 5.12 30.33 28.71
CA THR A 165 5.04 28.91 29.10
C THR A 165 5.90 28.05 28.18
N ALA A 166 5.96 28.36 26.87
CA ALA A 166 6.83 27.70 25.92
C ALA A 166 8.30 28.08 26.13
N ALA A 167 8.59 29.32 26.54
CA ALA A 167 9.92 29.78 26.92
C ALA A 167 10.37 29.14 28.25
N ASP A 168 9.47 28.94 29.21
CA ASP A 168 9.72 28.19 30.44
C ASP A 168 9.88 26.70 30.16
N ALA A 169 9.11 26.14 29.23
CA ALA A 169 9.31 24.78 28.75
C ALA A 169 10.60 24.66 27.94
N LEU A 170 11.01 25.70 27.21
CA LEU A 170 12.27 25.78 26.50
C LEU A 170 13.44 25.93 27.48
N ALA A 171 13.29 26.69 28.55
CA ALA A 171 14.24 26.80 29.64
C ALA A 171 14.34 25.46 30.39
N THR A 172 13.21 24.82 30.70
CA THR A 172 13.17 23.49 31.32
C THR A 172 13.78 22.41 30.42
N SER A 173 13.56 22.50 29.10
CA SER A 173 14.17 21.57 28.14
C SER A 173 15.64 21.89 27.87
N ALA A 174 16.05 23.16 27.96
CA ALA A 174 17.45 23.57 27.97
C ALA A 174 18.14 23.11 29.26
N ASP A 175 17.49 23.16 30.42
CA ASP A 175 17.99 22.62 31.69
C ASP A 175 18.06 21.10 31.65
N ARG A 176 17.08 20.42 31.02
CA ARG A 176 17.15 18.97 30.77
C ARG A 176 18.21 18.62 29.74
N ALA A 177 18.46 19.47 28.76
CA ALA A 177 19.53 19.31 27.78
C ALA A 177 20.88 19.57 28.42
N ALA A 178 21.00 20.53 29.35
CA ALA A 178 22.18 20.76 30.17
C ALA A 178 22.41 19.59 31.12
N THR A 179 21.36 19.07 31.78
CA THR A 179 21.46 17.84 32.60
C THR A 179 21.80 16.62 31.73
N GLY A 180 21.32 16.59 30.48
CA GLY A 180 21.66 15.58 29.48
C GLY A 180 23.11 15.71 29.00
N ALA A 181 23.59 16.94 28.83
CA ALA A 181 24.98 17.29 28.54
C ALA A 181 25.89 16.91 29.72
N ASP A 182 25.47 17.15 30.96
CA ASP A 182 26.19 16.74 32.17
C ASP A 182 26.20 15.21 32.32
N ARG A 183 25.11 14.52 31.97
CA ARG A 183 25.06 13.05 31.94
C ARG A 183 25.92 12.47 30.83
N THR A 184 25.96 13.12 29.66
CA THR A 184 26.85 12.70 28.56
C THR A 184 28.29 13.04 28.88
N GLN A 185 28.59 14.16 29.54
CA GLN A 185 29.90 14.48 30.09
C GLN A 185 30.31 13.46 31.16
N THR A 186 29.42 13.12 32.10
CA THR A 186 29.64 12.04 33.08
C THR A 186 29.86 10.69 32.39
N GLY A 187 29.15 10.45 31.28
CA GLY A 187 29.32 9.26 30.43
C GLY A 187 30.66 9.26 29.69
N LEU A 188 31.11 10.41 29.20
CA LEU A 188 32.40 10.63 28.58
C LEU A 188 33.53 10.53 29.61
N ASP A 189 33.34 11.01 30.84
CA ASP A 189 34.28 10.88 31.95
C ASP A 189 34.39 9.42 32.40
N LYS A 190 33.27 8.68 32.42
CA LYS A 190 33.27 7.23 32.65
C LYS A 190 33.91 6.47 31.48
N ALA A 191 33.70 6.91 30.25
CA ALA A 191 34.33 6.33 29.07
C ALA A 191 35.83 6.64 29.03
N ALA A 192 36.25 7.82 29.46
CA ALA A 192 37.65 8.19 29.65
C ALA A 192 38.28 7.36 30.77
N THR A 193 37.59 7.20 31.90
CA THR A 193 38.01 6.31 32.99
C THR A 193 38.10 4.85 32.53
N ALA A 194 37.17 4.40 31.68
CA ALA A 194 37.19 3.07 31.09
C ALA A 194 38.29 2.92 30.04
N ALA A 195 38.59 3.97 29.28
CA ALA A 195 39.72 4.03 28.34
C ALA A 195 41.05 4.03 29.09
N ASP A 196 41.18 4.72 30.22
CA ASP A 196 42.33 4.66 31.12
C ASP A 196 42.47 3.28 31.77
N ALA A 197 41.36 2.65 32.14
CA ALA A 197 41.34 1.27 32.62
C ALA A 197 41.72 0.28 31.50
N LEU A 198 41.32 0.56 30.25
CA LEU A 198 41.69 -0.22 29.07
C LEU A 198 43.17 -0.01 28.73
N ALA A 199 43.70 1.20 28.84
CA ALA A 199 45.11 1.50 28.70
C ALA A 199 45.92 0.81 29.81
N THR A 200 45.46 0.85 31.06
CA THR A 200 46.08 0.14 32.18
C THR A 200 46.03 -1.39 32.00
N SER A 201 44.94 -1.92 31.41
CA SER A 201 44.85 -3.35 31.12
C SER A 201 45.62 -3.75 29.86
N ALA A 202 45.78 -2.86 28.89
CA ALA A 202 46.71 -3.01 27.77
C ALA A 202 48.17 -2.97 28.26
N ASP A 203 48.53 -2.10 29.22
CA ASP A 203 49.83 -2.08 29.87
C ASP A 203 50.06 -3.34 30.71
N ARG A 204 49.02 -3.86 31.40
CA ARG A 204 49.10 -5.17 32.08
C ARG A 204 49.20 -6.33 31.09
N ALA A 205 48.59 -6.22 29.91
CA ALA A 205 48.70 -7.21 28.84
C ALA A 205 50.08 -7.13 28.18
N ALA A 206 50.66 -5.95 28.01
CA ALA A 206 52.04 -5.75 27.58
C ALA A 206 53.03 -6.29 28.62
N THR A 207 52.81 -6.00 29.91
CA THR A 207 53.59 -6.62 31.00
C THR A 207 53.38 -8.14 31.06
N GLY A 208 52.20 -8.63 30.67
CA GLY A 208 51.88 -10.04 30.52
C GLY A 208 52.63 -10.66 29.34
N ALA A 209 52.66 -9.96 28.21
CA ALA A 209 53.41 -10.30 27.01
C ALA A 209 54.92 -10.36 27.31
N ASP A 210 55.46 -9.39 28.05
CA ASP A 210 56.83 -9.36 28.54
C ASP A 210 57.12 -10.51 29.52
N ARG A 211 56.15 -10.90 30.36
CA ARG A 211 56.27 -12.09 31.21
C ARG A 211 56.23 -13.39 30.41
N THR A 212 55.43 -13.48 29.35
CA THR A 212 55.48 -14.62 28.41
C THR A 212 56.76 -14.63 27.60
N GLN A 213 57.30 -13.48 27.19
CA GLN A 213 58.60 -13.40 26.53
C GLN A 213 59.71 -13.80 27.50
N THR A 214 59.69 -13.32 28.74
CA THR A 214 60.58 -13.79 29.82
C THR A 214 60.39 -15.30 30.08
N GLY A 215 59.17 -15.81 29.93
CA GLY A 215 58.84 -17.23 30.02
C GLY A 215 59.40 -18.04 28.85
N LEU A 216 59.36 -17.50 27.63
CA LEU A 216 59.97 -18.06 26.43
C LEU A 216 61.49 -18.01 26.51
N ASP A 217 62.07 -16.93 27.03
CA ASP A 217 63.52 -16.81 27.27
C ASP A 217 63.98 -17.79 28.37
N LYS A 218 63.15 -17.99 29.42
CA LYS A 218 63.36 -19.05 30.41
C LYS A 218 63.15 -20.45 29.81
N ALA A 219 62.25 -20.62 28.85
CA ALA A 219 62.04 -21.89 28.16
C ALA A 219 63.18 -22.20 27.18
N ALA A 220 63.75 -21.18 26.52
CA ALA A 220 64.96 -21.28 25.72
C ALA A 220 66.17 -21.62 26.61
N THR A 221 66.31 -20.94 27.77
CA THR A 221 67.32 -21.29 28.78
C THR A 221 67.09 -22.70 29.34
N ALA A 222 65.84 -23.12 29.50
CA ALA A 222 65.49 -24.47 29.95
C ALA A 222 65.73 -25.52 28.85
N ALA A 223 65.62 -25.17 27.57
CA ALA A 223 65.96 -26.03 26.45
C ALA A 223 67.49 -26.19 26.31
N ASP A 224 68.27 -25.13 26.53
CA ASP A 224 69.74 -25.19 26.65
C ASP A 224 70.17 -25.98 27.91
N ALA A 225 69.44 -25.83 29.03
CA ALA A 225 69.61 -26.67 30.21
C ALA A 225 69.15 -28.12 29.95
N LEU A 226 68.20 -28.37 29.04
CA LEU A 226 67.74 -29.69 28.63
C LEU A 226 68.76 -30.39 27.74
N ALA A 227 69.43 -29.67 26.85
CA ALA A 227 70.59 -30.15 26.11
C ALA A 227 71.76 -30.48 27.06
N THR A 228 72.06 -29.60 28.02
CA THR A 228 73.07 -29.86 29.07
C THR A 228 72.67 -31.01 30.01
N SER A 229 71.37 -31.19 30.28
CA SER A 229 70.88 -32.27 31.13
C SER A 229 70.69 -33.59 30.38
N ALA A 230 70.53 -33.61 29.06
CA ALA A 230 70.65 -34.82 28.24
C ALA A 230 72.07 -35.40 28.30
N ASP A 231 73.11 -34.54 28.22
CA ASP A 231 74.51 -34.93 28.43
C ASP A 231 74.78 -35.41 29.87
N ARG A 232 74.11 -34.81 30.87
CA ARG A 232 74.16 -35.27 32.28
C ARG A 232 73.30 -36.51 32.54
N VAL A 233 72.27 -36.79 31.75
CA VAL A 233 71.40 -37.99 31.86
C VAL A 233 72.12 -39.20 31.26
N ALA A 234 72.92 -39.03 30.21
CA ALA A 234 73.87 -40.05 29.76
C ALA A 234 74.91 -40.38 30.85
N THR A 235 75.46 -39.37 31.55
CA THR A 235 76.36 -39.57 32.71
C THR A 235 75.62 -40.02 33.99
N GLY A 236 74.30 -39.82 34.03
CA GLY A 236 73.41 -40.04 35.17
C GLY A 236 72.81 -41.44 35.18
N ALA A 237 72.59 -42.05 34.01
CA ALA A 237 72.19 -43.46 33.89
C ALA A 237 73.25 -44.39 34.52
N ASP A 238 74.54 -44.12 34.28
CA ASP A 238 75.66 -44.85 34.89
C ASP A 238 75.72 -44.67 36.42
N ARG A 239 75.34 -43.49 36.92
CA ARG A 239 75.26 -43.18 38.36
C ARG A 239 73.99 -43.71 39.03
N ALA A 240 72.87 -43.84 38.29
CA ALA A 240 71.59 -44.32 38.80
C ALA A 240 71.61 -45.82 39.10
N GLN A 241 72.34 -46.60 38.31
CA GLN A 241 72.62 -48.01 38.65
C GLN A 241 73.41 -48.12 39.97
N THR A 242 74.37 -47.22 40.20
CA THR A 242 75.17 -47.14 41.45
C THR A 242 74.38 -46.55 42.63
N GLY A 243 73.30 -45.83 42.36
CA GLY A 243 72.47 -45.12 43.35
C GLY A 243 71.34 -45.96 43.92
N LEU A 244 70.74 -46.87 43.15
CA LEU A 244 69.69 -47.76 43.64
C LEU A 244 70.22 -48.77 44.68
N ASP A 245 71.46 -49.25 44.51
CA ASP A 245 72.15 -50.08 45.51
C ASP A 245 72.33 -49.33 46.85
N LYS A 246 72.48 -48.00 46.79
CA LYS A 246 72.61 -47.14 47.99
C LYS A 246 71.26 -46.73 48.57
N ALA A 247 70.21 -46.66 47.77
CA ALA A 247 68.84 -46.32 48.21
C ALA A 247 68.23 -47.40 49.10
N ALA A 248 68.59 -48.67 48.87
CA ALA A 248 68.26 -49.77 49.78
C ALA A 248 68.89 -49.59 51.18
N THR A 249 70.11 -49.04 51.25
CA THR A 249 70.83 -48.79 52.52
C THR A 249 70.47 -47.45 53.19
N ALA A 250 69.81 -46.56 52.47
CA ALA A 250 69.44 -45.23 52.95
C ALA A 250 68.05 -45.22 53.63
N ALA A 251 67.12 -46.06 53.18
CA ALA A 251 65.80 -46.20 53.80
C ALA A 251 65.89 -46.69 55.27
N ASP A 252 66.80 -47.63 55.55
CA ASP A 252 67.08 -48.10 56.92
C ASP A 252 67.60 -46.99 57.86
N ARG A 253 68.29 -45.98 57.30
CA ARG A 253 68.84 -44.87 58.08
C ARG A 253 67.87 -43.72 58.28
N VAL A 254 66.85 -43.58 57.43
CA VAL A 254 65.77 -42.59 57.59
C VAL A 254 64.95 -42.89 58.84
N GLN A 255 64.76 -44.17 59.19
CA GLN A 255 64.14 -44.58 60.45
C GLN A 255 64.95 -44.15 61.69
N THR A 256 66.27 -43.96 61.56
CA THR A 256 67.15 -43.54 62.66
C THR A 256 67.32 -42.01 62.74
N GLY A 257 66.98 -41.27 61.68
CA GLY A 257 67.15 -39.81 61.59
C GLY A 257 65.98 -38.98 62.13
N LEU A 258 64.77 -39.57 62.16
CA LEU A 258 63.59 -38.98 62.81
C LEU A 258 63.81 -38.68 64.31
N ASP A 259 64.83 -39.27 64.93
CA ASP A 259 65.13 -39.08 66.35
C ASP A 259 65.96 -37.83 66.70
N LYS A 260 66.48 -37.03 65.74
CA LYS A 260 67.61 -36.14 66.10
C LYS A 260 67.72 -34.70 65.60
N ALA A 261 66.83 -34.12 64.80
CA ALA A 261 67.06 -32.73 64.37
C ALA A 261 65.78 -31.94 64.13
N SER A 262 65.28 -31.39 65.23
CA SER A 262 64.38 -30.25 65.31
C SER A 262 64.98 -28.98 64.66
N VAL A 263 64.08 -28.12 64.11
CA VAL A 263 64.22 -26.69 63.71
C VAL A 263 64.82 -26.47 62.31
N ASP A 264 64.17 -25.83 61.30
CA ASP A 264 63.28 -24.66 61.20
C ASP A 264 62.18 -24.89 60.12
N GLY A 265 60.96 -24.35 60.14
CA GLY A 265 60.42 -23.29 60.98
C GLY A 265 59.69 -22.16 60.23
N THR A 266 59.60 -22.15 58.88
CA THR A 266 58.97 -20.99 58.17
C THR A 266 58.25 -21.27 56.83
N ALA A 267 58.39 -22.43 56.21
CA ALA A 267 57.80 -22.68 54.88
C ALA A 267 56.33 -23.17 54.88
N VAL A 268 55.85 -23.77 55.98
CA VAL A 268 54.54 -24.44 56.02
C VAL A 268 53.36 -23.47 56.17
N ALA A 269 53.56 -22.31 56.81
CA ALA A 269 52.49 -21.34 57.03
C ALA A 269 52.09 -20.53 55.77
N VAL A 270 53.02 -20.33 54.83
CA VAL A 270 52.76 -19.55 53.59
C VAL A 270 52.01 -20.38 52.55
N ALA A 271 52.33 -21.68 52.43
CA ALA A 271 51.65 -22.57 51.49
C ALA A 271 50.17 -22.83 51.88
N GLY A 272 49.88 -22.96 53.18
CA GLY A 272 48.52 -23.13 53.68
C GLY A 272 47.61 -21.92 53.38
N ASN A 273 48.12 -20.71 53.60
CA ASN A 273 47.34 -19.48 53.37
C ASN A 273 47.08 -19.21 51.87
N ALA A 274 48.01 -19.56 50.97
CA ALA A 274 47.83 -19.41 49.53
C ALA A 274 46.79 -20.39 48.96
N ALA A 275 46.76 -21.64 49.45
CA ALA A 275 45.76 -22.62 49.05
C ALA A 275 44.35 -22.18 49.47
N THR A 276 44.17 -21.72 50.72
CA THR A 276 42.88 -21.23 51.23
C THR A 276 42.41 -19.97 50.49
N ALA A 277 43.30 -19.05 50.11
CA ALA A 277 42.95 -17.86 49.33
C ALA A 277 42.50 -18.22 47.90
N THR A 278 43.11 -19.23 47.29
CA THR A 278 42.75 -19.70 45.93
C THR A 278 41.38 -20.37 45.94
N THR A 279 41.07 -21.18 46.95
CA THR A 279 39.74 -21.81 47.10
C THR A 279 38.64 -20.77 47.34
N LYS A 280 38.86 -19.77 48.21
CA LYS A 280 37.90 -18.68 48.43
C LYS A 280 37.72 -17.78 47.19
N ALA A 281 38.77 -17.58 46.40
CA ALA A 281 38.67 -16.87 45.13
C ALA A 281 37.81 -17.65 44.12
N ALA A 282 38.02 -18.96 44.00
CA ALA A 282 37.20 -19.82 43.13
C ALA A 282 35.72 -19.87 43.58
N GLU A 283 35.46 -19.96 44.88
CA GLU A 283 34.10 -19.88 45.43
C GLU A 283 33.44 -18.52 45.15
N SER A 284 34.20 -17.42 45.24
CA SER A 284 33.68 -16.07 44.94
C SER A 284 33.39 -15.86 43.45
N VAL A 285 34.19 -16.48 42.56
CA VAL A 285 33.95 -16.46 41.11
C VAL A 285 32.73 -17.31 40.77
N SER A 286 32.62 -18.51 41.33
CA SER A 286 31.44 -19.36 41.12
C SER A 286 30.16 -18.74 41.67
N ALA A 287 30.23 -18.02 42.81
CA ALA A 287 29.09 -17.27 43.34
C ALA A 287 28.73 -16.05 42.48
N ARG A 288 29.73 -15.37 41.90
CA ARG A 288 29.53 -14.26 40.97
C ARG A 288 28.92 -14.75 39.65
N ASP A 289 29.36 -15.89 39.13
CA ASP A 289 28.82 -16.48 37.90
C ASP A 289 27.39 -16.97 38.12
N GLN A 290 27.10 -17.61 39.27
CA GLN A 290 25.73 -17.94 39.66
C GLN A 290 24.86 -16.69 39.85
N ALA A 291 25.41 -15.60 40.39
CA ALA A 291 24.70 -14.33 40.52
C ALA A 291 24.49 -13.63 39.17
N ILE A 292 25.41 -13.77 38.20
CA ILE A 292 25.24 -13.28 36.83
C ILE A 292 24.18 -14.10 36.12
N VAL A 293 24.22 -15.44 36.20
CA VAL A 293 23.17 -16.31 35.64
C VAL A 293 21.82 -16.02 36.30
N ALA A 294 21.77 -15.80 37.61
CA ALA A 294 20.56 -15.40 38.32
C ALA A 294 20.09 -13.99 37.94
N LYS A 295 21.02 -13.05 37.72
CA LYS A 295 20.72 -11.70 37.24
C LYS A 295 20.22 -11.72 35.80
N ASP A 296 20.80 -12.55 34.95
CA ASP A 296 20.42 -12.69 33.54
C ASP A 296 19.10 -13.46 33.42
N ALA A 297 18.85 -14.45 34.28
CA ALA A 297 17.56 -15.11 34.43
C ALA A 297 16.50 -14.17 35.02
N ALA A 298 16.85 -13.35 36.02
CA ALA A 298 15.97 -12.34 36.60
C ALA A 298 15.73 -11.19 35.61
N LEU A 299 16.71 -10.82 34.80
CA LEU A 299 16.58 -9.84 33.72
C LEU A 299 15.75 -10.43 32.59
N ALA A 300 15.91 -11.70 32.23
CA ALA A 300 15.06 -12.38 31.26
C ALA A 300 13.62 -12.53 31.78
N ALA A 301 13.44 -12.83 33.07
CA ALA A 301 12.14 -12.90 33.73
C ALA A 301 11.51 -11.51 33.90
N TRP A 302 12.29 -10.47 34.20
CA TRP A 302 11.86 -9.08 34.29
C TRP A 302 11.58 -8.48 32.91
N VAL A 303 12.35 -8.82 31.88
CA VAL A 303 12.05 -8.49 30.48
C VAL A 303 10.79 -9.22 30.03
N SER A 304 10.57 -10.47 30.46
CA SER A 304 9.32 -11.20 30.20
C SER A 304 8.14 -10.65 31.02
N ALA A 305 8.37 -10.11 32.22
CA ALA A 305 7.34 -9.50 33.07
C ALA A 305 7.05 -8.03 32.73
N MET A 306 8.00 -7.31 32.12
CA MET A 306 7.84 -5.99 31.49
C MET A 306 7.23 -6.07 30.10
N GLN A 307 7.03 -7.28 29.58
CA GLN A 307 6.20 -7.57 28.42
C GLN A 307 4.87 -8.17 28.91
N PRO A 308 3.95 -7.39 29.53
CA PRO A 308 2.57 -7.78 29.35
C PRO A 308 2.32 -7.77 27.84
N ALA A 309 1.55 -8.75 27.36
CA ALA A 309 1.09 -8.82 25.99
C ALA A 309 0.30 -7.54 25.64
N GLU A 310 0.98 -6.44 25.30
CA GLU A 310 0.44 -5.31 24.55
C GLU A 310 0.29 -5.71 23.08
N THR A 311 -0.14 -6.94 22.85
CA THR A 311 -0.51 -7.48 21.56
C THR A 311 -2.01 -7.64 21.59
N LEU A 312 -2.73 -6.88 20.76
CA LEU A 312 -4.10 -7.25 20.44
C LEU A 312 -4.03 -8.64 19.79
N PRO A 313 -4.72 -9.66 20.32
CA PRO A 313 -4.65 -11.00 19.79
C PRO A 313 -5.17 -11.02 18.35
N ALA A 314 -4.61 -11.90 17.52
CA ALA A 314 -5.13 -12.09 16.18
C ALA A 314 -6.59 -12.57 16.26
N ILE A 315 -7.49 -11.90 15.53
CA ILE A 315 -8.87 -12.31 15.38
C ILE A 315 -8.96 -13.07 14.06
N SER A 316 -9.39 -14.32 14.10
CA SER A 316 -9.65 -15.15 12.92
C SER A 316 -10.98 -15.86 13.14
N LYS A 317 -12.06 -15.30 12.59
CA LYS A 317 -13.43 -15.75 12.90
C LYS A 317 -14.30 -15.81 11.64
N THR A 318 -15.06 -16.90 11.49
CA THR A 318 -16.16 -16.97 10.51
C THR A 318 -17.37 -16.22 11.09
N PHE A 319 -17.87 -15.21 10.37
CA PHE A 319 -19.03 -14.40 10.80
C PHE A 319 -20.24 -14.56 9.86
N HIS A 320 -20.03 -15.15 8.69
CA HIS A 320 -21.07 -15.39 7.70
C HIS A 320 -20.87 -16.75 7.03
N THR A 321 -21.94 -17.52 6.87
CA THR A 321 -21.90 -18.86 6.25
C THR A 321 -22.87 -18.90 5.09
N SER A 322 -22.34 -19.03 3.88
CA SER A 322 -23.14 -19.10 2.66
C SER A 322 -22.27 -19.63 1.51
N THR A 323 -22.88 -20.40 0.62
CA THR A 323 -22.24 -20.85 -0.63
C THR A 323 -22.53 -19.90 -1.81
N SER A 324 -23.46 -18.96 -1.65
CA SER A 324 -23.95 -18.04 -2.68
C SER A 324 -23.32 -16.64 -2.65
N ILE A 325 -22.22 -16.45 -1.92
CA ILE A 325 -21.49 -15.17 -1.88
C ILE A 325 -20.95 -14.85 -3.28
N VAL A 326 -21.27 -13.64 -3.77
CA VAL A 326 -20.77 -13.11 -5.06
C VAL A 326 -19.63 -12.12 -4.86
N GLN A 327 -19.78 -11.17 -3.95
CA GLN A 327 -18.79 -10.15 -3.62
C GLN A 327 -18.93 -9.73 -2.16
N GLN A 328 -17.84 -9.23 -1.58
CA GLN A 328 -17.89 -8.58 -0.28
C GLN A 328 -16.94 -7.37 -0.27
N ILE A 329 -17.28 -6.37 0.53
CA ILE A 329 -16.47 -5.16 0.70
C ILE A 329 -16.39 -4.76 2.18
N VAL A 330 -15.22 -4.26 2.60
CA VAL A 330 -15.06 -3.46 3.81
C VAL A 330 -15.39 -2.03 3.43
N TYR A 331 -16.34 -1.41 4.13
CA TYR A 331 -16.64 0.00 3.98
C TYR A 331 -16.32 0.73 5.29
N ASP A 332 -15.19 1.43 5.29
CA ASP A 332 -14.79 2.34 6.37
C ASP A 332 -15.24 3.76 6.06
N THR A 333 -16.30 4.17 6.73
CA THR A 333 -16.93 5.48 6.55
C THR A 333 -16.06 6.65 6.99
N ARG A 334 -15.01 6.44 7.79
CA ARG A 334 -14.05 7.51 8.13
C ARG A 334 -13.30 8.06 6.91
N GLN A 335 -13.29 7.30 5.82
CA GLN A 335 -12.70 7.71 4.55
C GLN A 335 -13.66 8.45 3.63
N ASP A 336 -14.94 8.56 4.01
CA ASP A 336 -15.89 9.39 3.29
C ASP A 336 -15.49 10.86 3.38
N SER A 337 -16.04 11.67 2.47
CA SER A 337 -15.63 13.07 2.31
C SER A 337 -15.82 13.94 3.56
N ASP A 338 -16.68 13.53 4.50
CA ASP A 338 -16.90 14.22 5.79
C ASP A 338 -16.28 13.50 6.99
N GLY A 339 -15.47 12.46 6.80
CA GLY A 339 -14.93 11.65 7.89
C GLY A 339 -15.97 10.71 8.54
N GLY A 340 -17.06 10.40 7.85
CA GLY A 340 -18.10 9.48 8.30
C GLY A 340 -19.12 10.11 9.24
N GLN A 341 -19.21 11.45 9.28
CA GLN A 341 -20.14 12.20 10.12
C GLN A 341 -21.60 11.98 9.68
N TRP A 342 -21.82 11.71 8.40
CA TRP A 342 -23.14 11.41 7.84
C TRP A 342 -23.87 10.27 8.55
N ARG A 343 -23.15 9.31 9.12
CA ARG A 343 -23.73 8.17 9.86
C ARG A 343 -24.64 8.60 11.00
N LYS A 344 -24.34 9.74 11.64
CA LYS A 344 -25.14 10.34 12.72
C LYS A 344 -26.50 10.86 12.24
N ARG A 345 -26.62 11.17 10.94
CA ARG A 345 -27.86 11.65 10.30
C ARG A 345 -28.77 10.50 9.85
N CYS A 346 -28.27 9.27 9.78
CA CYS A 346 -28.98 8.08 9.28
C CYS A 346 -29.69 7.24 10.36
N GLN A 347 -29.87 7.78 11.56
CA GLN A 347 -30.56 7.05 12.63
C GLN A 347 -32.00 6.64 12.27
N HIS A 348 -32.61 7.35 11.31
CA HIS A 348 -33.98 7.11 10.85
C HIS A 348 -34.09 5.94 9.87
N THR A 349 -33.02 5.58 9.17
CA THR A 349 -32.98 4.45 8.22
C THR A 349 -32.57 3.14 8.89
N SER A 350 -32.27 3.16 10.19
CA SER A 350 -31.86 1.99 10.97
C SER A 350 -33.04 1.13 11.46
N TRP A 351 -32.73 -0.09 11.87
CA TRP A 351 -33.68 -1.03 12.48
C TRP A 351 -34.35 -0.49 13.76
N TYR A 352 -33.80 0.56 14.40
CA TYR A 352 -34.31 1.13 15.65
C TYR A 352 -35.76 1.63 15.54
N LYS A 353 -36.20 2.02 14.34
CA LYS A 353 -37.58 2.47 14.09
C LYS A 353 -38.53 1.34 13.64
N GLU A 354 -38.05 0.10 13.52
CA GLU A 354 -38.88 -1.05 13.13
C GLU A 354 -39.66 -1.60 14.34
N ALA A 355 -40.98 -1.72 14.19
CA ALA A 355 -41.85 -2.33 15.20
C ALA A 355 -41.41 -3.77 15.50
N ILE A 356 -41.33 -4.13 16.78
CA ILE A 356 -41.07 -5.51 17.22
C ILE A 356 -42.40 -6.26 17.26
N SER A 357 -42.52 -7.34 16.49
CA SER A 357 -43.55 -8.35 16.70
C SER A 357 -42.98 -9.49 17.55
N GLY A 358 -43.53 -9.72 18.75
CA GLY A 358 -43.09 -10.79 19.65
C GLY A 358 -42.73 -10.32 21.06
N LYS A 359 -42.64 -11.26 22.02
CA LYS A 359 -42.25 -11.00 23.42
C LYS A 359 -40.76 -11.27 23.62
N TRP A 360 -40.03 -10.38 24.30
CA TRP A 360 -38.63 -10.59 24.68
C TRP A 360 -38.50 -11.62 25.81
N LEU A 361 -37.60 -12.60 25.65
CA LEU A 361 -37.35 -13.66 26.62
C LEU A 361 -36.05 -13.48 27.42
N GLY A 362 -35.12 -12.64 26.94
CA GLY A 362 -33.79 -12.51 27.53
C GLY A 362 -32.71 -13.28 26.77
N GLU A 363 -31.67 -13.71 27.49
CA GLU A 363 -30.51 -14.42 26.94
C GLU A 363 -30.63 -15.93 27.17
N ALA A 364 -30.20 -16.73 26.18
CA ALA A 364 -30.12 -18.19 26.31
C ALA A 364 -28.99 -18.78 25.45
N ALA A 365 -28.26 -19.78 25.94
CA ALA A 365 -27.15 -20.36 25.17
C ALA A 365 -27.58 -21.25 23.99
N THR A 366 -28.84 -21.69 23.96
CA THR A 366 -29.40 -22.53 22.89
C THR A 366 -30.89 -22.25 22.69
N ALA A 367 -31.41 -22.62 21.52
CA ALA A 367 -32.84 -22.56 21.22
C ALA A 367 -33.69 -23.36 22.23
N ALA A 368 -33.23 -24.52 22.67
CA ALA A 368 -33.92 -25.34 23.66
C ALA A 368 -33.97 -24.63 25.04
N ALA A 369 -32.88 -23.98 25.43
CA ALA A 369 -32.84 -23.17 26.65
C ALA A 369 -33.78 -21.96 26.57
N ALA A 370 -33.91 -21.34 25.40
CA ALA A 370 -34.85 -20.25 25.19
C ALA A 370 -36.32 -20.70 25.30
N TRP A 371 -36.64 -21.89 24.80
CA TRP A 371 -37.97 -22.50 24.96
C TRP A 371 -38.33 -22.83 26.42
N ALA A 372 -37.35 -22.93 27.31
CA ALA A 372 -37.56 -23.16 28.74
C ALA A 372 -37.74 -21.85 29.54
N LEU A 373 -37.55 -20.68 28.93
CA LEU A 373 -37.71 -19.39 29.60
C LEU A 373 -39.19 -19.04 29.83
N ALA A 374 -39.48 -18.33 30.92
CA ALA A 374 -40.83 -17.95 31.29
C ALA A 374 -41.47 -17.04 30.22
N GLY A 375 -42.58 -17.49 29.63
CA GLY A 375 -43.28 -16.75 28.58
C GLY A 375 -42.80 -17.03 27.16
N ALA A 376 -42.00 -18.08 26.96
CA ALA A 376 -41.66 -18.62 25.64
C ALA A 376 -42.93 -19.04 24.88
N VAL A 377 -43.17 -18.39 23.74
CA VAL A 377 -44.25 -18.70 22.80
C VAL A 377 -43.70 -18.55 21.38
N THR A 378 -44.34 -19.17 20.39
CA THR A 378 -44.00 -18.95 18.97
C THR A 378 -43.97 -17.46 18.64
N GLY A 379 -42.88 -16.99 18.04
CA GLY A 379 -42.65 -15.59 17.73
C GLY A 379 -42.09 -14.75 18.90
N ALA A 380 -41.92 -15.30 20.11
CA ALA A 380 -41.11 -14.66 21.15
C ALA A 380 -39.63 -14.69 20.77
N TYR A 381 -38.85 -13.71 21.19
CA TYR A 381 -37.45 -13.56 20.76
C TYR A 381 -36.47 -13.56 21.94
N PHE A 382 -35.26 -14.04 21.69
CA PHE A 382 -34.16 -14.16 22.68
C PHE A 382 -32.80 -13.87 22.02
N HIS A 383 -31.78 -13.55 22.83
CA HIS A 383 -30.39 -13.43 22.37
C HIS A 383 -29.63 -14.72 22.68
N ASN A 384 -29.05 -15.33 21.64
CA ASN A 384 -28.24 -16.51 21.78
C ASN A 384 -26.82 -16.12 22.19
N THR A 385 -26.44 -16.47 23.42
CA THR A 385 -25.13 -16.10 23.97
C THR A 385 -23.96 -16.90 23.39
N THR A 386 -24.24 -18.00 22.68
CA THR A 386 -23.21 -18.83 22.05
C THR A 386 -22.72 -18.26 20.71
N ASP A 387 -23.63 -17.77 19.87
CA ASP A 387 -23.31 -17.21 18.55
C ASP A 387 -23.49 -15.68 18.47
N GLY A 388 -24.04 -15.07 19.52
CA GLY A 388 -24.25 -13.63 19.64
C GLY A 388 -25.45 -13.09 18.85
N LYS A 389 -26.30 -13.95 18.30
CA LYS A 389 -27.39 -13.57 17.39
C LYS A 389 -28.75 -13.52 18.10
N PHE A 390 -29.70 -12.79 17.54
CA PHE A 390 -31.08 -12.78 18.01
C PHE A 390 -31.91 -13.79 17.23
N TYR A 391 -32.81 -14.47 17.93
CA TYR A 391 -33.68 -15.49 17.36
C TYR A 391 -35.11 -15.31 17.84
N THR A 392 -36.08 -15.61 16.99
CA THR A 392 -37.48 -15.83 17.37
C THR A 392 -37.72 -17.33 17.50
N LEU A 393 -38.51 -17.73 18.48
CA LEU A 393 -38.93 -19.10 18.66
C LEU A 393 -39.86 -19.50 17.50
N GLY A 394 -39.53 -20.61 16.84
CA GLY A 394 -40.31 -21.17 15.73
C GLY A 394 -41.58 -21.86 16.19
N ALA A 395 -42.16 -22.72 15.36
CA ALA A 395 -43.44 -23.37 15.67
C ALA A 395 -43.37 -24.39 16.84
N ALA A 396 -42.17 -24.92 17.15
CA ALA A 396 -41.95 -25.90 18.23
C ALA A 396 -40.47 -25.93 18.66
N SER A 397 -40.15 -26.43 19.86
CA SER A 397 -38.75 -26.60 20.31
C SER A 397 -38.02 -27.71 19.52
N PRO A 398 -36.75 -27.53 19.10
CA PRO A 398 -35.86 -26.36 19.29
C PRO A 398 -35.86 -25.43 18.05
N ALA A 399 -36.92 -25.38 17.26
CA ALA A 399 -36.97 -24.55 16.07
C ALA A 399 -36.88 -23.06 16.44
N VAL A 400 -36.01 -22.34 15.73
CA VAL A 400 -35.80 -20.90 15.86
C VAL A 400 -35.60 -20.28 14.48
N ILE A 401 -35.97 -19.00 14.36
CA ILE A 401 -35.78 -18.19 13.16
C ILE A 401 -34.86 -17.03 13.54
N GLU A 402 -33.71 -16.89 12.89
CA GLU A 402 -32.80 -15.76 13.15
C GLU A 402 -33.56 -14.44 12.92
N THR A 403 -33.57 -13.58 13.93
CA THR A 403 -34.31 -12.32 13.94
C THR A 403 -33.34 -11.18 13.84
N PHE A 404 -33.30 -10.60 12.66
CA PHE A 404 -32.26 -9.71 12.17
C PHE A 404 -32.32 -8.31 12.80
N ARG A 405 -31.59 -8.05 13.89
CA ARG A 405 -31.43 -6.70 14.48
C ARG A 405 -29.96 -6.37 14.74
N GLY A 406 -29.58 -5.12 14.42
CA GLY A 406 -28.24 -4.60 14.71
C GLY A 406 -28.04 -4.28 16.18
N ASN A 407 -26.79 -4.11 16.60
CA ASN A 407 -26.40 -3.71 17.95
C ASN A 407 -26.48 -2.19 18.21
N ARG A 408 -26.63 -1.37 17.15
CA ARG A 408 -26.59 0.10 17.22
C ARG A 408 -27.60 0.77 16.28
N ARG A 409 -28.07 1.96 16.69
CA ARG A 409 -29.03 2.80 15.93
C ARG A 409 -28.39 3.54 14.75
N GLU A 410 -27.12 3.85 14.81
CA GLU A 410 -26.41 4.56 13.74
C GLU A 410 -25.79 3.58 12.76
N PHE A 411 -25.51 4.01 11.53
CA PHE A 411 -24.70 3.21 10.61
C PHE A 411 -23.32 2.97 11.26
N PRO A 412 -22.77 1.73 11.27
CA PRO A 412 -21.49 1.46 11.91
C PRO A 412 -20.31 2.16 11.21
N GLU A 413 -19.19 2.32 11.91
CA GLU A 413 -18.02 3.06 11.36
C GLU A 413 -17.32 2.30 10.26
N VAL A 414 -17.13 1.02 10.53
CA VAL A 414 -16.53 0.05 9.63
C VAL A 414 -17.53 -1.07 9.52
N VAL A 415 -17.95 -1.37 8.29
CA VAL A 415 -18.88 -2.46 8.01
C VAL A 415 -18.32 -3.45 7.01
N ALA A 416 -18.71 -4.71 7.16
CA ALA A 416 -18.57 -5.71 6.12
C ALA A 416 -19.90 -5.80 5.37
N ILE A 417 -19.90 -5.51 4.07
CA ILE A 417 -21.07 -5.71 3.21
C ILE A 417 -20.83 -6.99 2.42
N VAL A 418 -21.63 -8.01 2.68
CA VAL A 418 -21.59 -9.30 2.01
C VAL A 418 -22.76 -9.39 1.04
N ALA A 419 -22.47 -9.39 -0.25
CA ALA A 419 -23.47 -9.62 -1.29
C ALA A 419 -23.51 -11.11 -1.64
N GLU A 420 -24.67 -11.70 -1.46
CA GLU A 420 -25.03 -13.02 -1.97
C GLU A 420 -25.97 -12.87 -3.17
N THR A 421 -26.14 -13.93 -3.95
CA THR A 421 -27.08 -13.92 -5.09
C THR A 421 -28.50 -13.47 -4.71
N SER A 422 -28.97 -13.77 -3.49
CA SER A 422 -30.36 -13.51 -3.06
C SER A 422 -30.53 -12.40 -2.02
N LYS A 423 -29.44 -11.85 -1.47
CA LYS A 423 -29.50 -10.80 -0.44
C LYS A 423 -28.18 -10.06 -0.27
N VAL A 424 -28.23 -8.84 0.25
CA VAL A 424 -27.07 -8.10 0.76
C VAL A 424 -27.16 -7.99 2.27
N VAL A 425 -26.08 -8.33 2.96
CA VAL A 425 -25.99 -8.32 4.41
C VAL A 425 -24.89 -7.36 4.85
N ILE A 426 -25.21 -6.44 5.76
CA ILE A 426 -24.27 -5.48 6.34
C ILE A 426 -23.98 -5.92 7.77
N TYR A 427 -22.71 -6.18 8.07
CA TYR A 427 -22.22 -6.49 9.41
C TYR A 427 -21.42 -5.34 9.96
N ASP A 428 -21.52 -5.17 11.26
CA ASP A 428 -20.76 -4.18 12.01
C ASP A 428 -19.39 -4.74 12.41
N MET A 429 -18.31 -4.18 11.88
CA MET A 429 -16.95 -4.65 12.18
C MET A 429 -16.29 -3.91 13.33
N THR A 430 -16.91 -2.88 13.90
CA THR A 430 -16.31 -2.18 15.06
C THR A 430 -16.57 -2.92 16.36
N ASP A 431 -17.39 -3.97 16.32
CA ASP A 431 -17.62 -4.91 17.42
C ASP A 431 -16.87 -6.22 17.13
N PRO A 432 -16.06 -6.75 18.08
CA PRO A 432 -15.32 -8.00 17.90
C PRO A 432 -16.18 -9.22 17.56
N THR A 433 -17.48 -9.20 17.91
CA THR A 433 -18.40 -10.29 17.61
C THR A 433 -18.88 -10.28 16.15
N VAL A 434 -18.68 -9.17 15.45
CA VAL A 434 -19.11 -8.89 14.06
C VAL A 434 -20.61 -9.13 13.87
N PRO A 435 -21.50 -8.46 14.64
CA PRO A 435 -22.93 -8.69 14.57
C PRO A 435 -23.50 -8.13 13.27
N MET A 436 -24.54 -8.77 12.77
CA MET A 436 -25.26 -8.28 11.60
C MET A 436 -26.01 -6.99 11.93
N TRP A 437 -25.81 -5.92 11.16
CA TRP A 437 -26.49 -4.64 11.34
C TRP A 437 -27.78 -4.53 10.53
N MET A 438 -27.75 -4.94 9.25
CA MET A 438 -28.90 -4.82 8.35
C MET A 438 -28.86 -5.86 7.23
N VAL A 439 -30.02 -6.28 6.74
CA VAL A 439 -30.17 -7.17 5.58
C VAL A 439 -31.18 -6.62 4.58
N PHE A 440 -30.88 -6.86 3.32
CA PHE A 440 -31.62 -6.45 2.12
C PHE A 440 -31.91 -7.69 1.27
N ALA A 441 -33.15 -8.15 1.25
CA ALA A 441 -33.56 -9.30 0.45
C ALA A 441 -33.74 -8.91 -1.01
N ALA A 442 -33.15 -9.65 -1.95
CA ALA A 442 -33.29 -9.37 -3.38
C ALA A 442 -34.71 -9.61 -3.91
N THR A 443 -35.53 -10.37 -3.17
CA THR A 443 -36.97 -10.57 -3.44
C THR A 443 -37.83 -9.37 -3.05
N ALA A 444 -37.27 -8.39 -2.33
CA ALA A 444 -38.01 -7.22 -1.90
C ALA A 444 -38.30 -6.27 -3.07
N ALA A 445 -39.34 -5.44 -2.90
CA ALA A 445 -39.76 -4.51 -3.94
C ALA A 445 -38.69 -3.44 -4.24
N ILE A 446 -37.81 -3.13 -3.28
CA ILE A 446 -36.66 -2.26 -3.47
C ILE A 446 -35.64 -2.80 -4.49
N TYR A 447 -35.62 -4.12 -4.73
CA TYR A 447 -34.81 -4.80 -5.75
C TYR A 447 -35.64 -5.31 -6.93
N TRP A 448 -36.89 -4.84 -7.03
CA TRP A 448 -37.86 -5.15 -8.09
C TRP A 448 -38.19 -6.65 -8.19
N GLY A 449 -38.19 -7.36 -7.06
CA GLY A 449 -38.87 -8.65 -6.93
C GLY A 449 -38.10 -9.90 -7.38
N GLY A 450 -36.79 -9.98 -7.13
CA GLY A 450 -36.06 -11.27 -7.20
C GLY A 450 -34.87 -11.33 -8.16
N ALA A 451 -34.21 -10.21 -8.48
CA ALA A 451 -33.01 -10.23 -9.31
C ALA A 451 -31.82 -10.87 -8.58
N THR A 452 -30.94 -11.59 -9.29
CA THR A 452 -29.69 -12.07 -8.68
C THR A 452 -28.70 -10.92 -8.54
N ILE A 453 -28.21 -10.68 -7.34
CA ILE A 453 -27.16 -9.68 -7.11
C ILE A 453 -25.84 -10.23 -7.65
N THR A 454 -25.08 -9.39 -8.36
CA THR A 454 -23.81 -9.75 -9.00
C THR A 454 -22.61 -9.03 -8.38
N SER A 455 -22.81 -7.82 -7.87
CA SER A 455 -21.73 -6.96 -7.37
C SER A 455 -22.24 -5.92 -6.38
N VAL A 456 -21.33 -5.32 -5.61
CA VAL A 456 -21.62 -4.26 -4.64
C VAL A 456 -20.48 -3.24 -4.51
N ALA A 457 -20.82 -1.96 -4.37
CA ALA A 457 -19.90 -0.87 -4.05
C ALA A 457 -20.53 0.08 -3.02
N ALA A 458 -19.72 0.76 -2.21
CA ALA A 458 -20.19 1.73 -1.21
C ALA A 458 -19.28 2.95 -1.12
N LEU A 459 -19.85 4.16 -1.01
CA LEU A 459 -19.13 5.43 -0.88
C LEU A 459 -20.06 6.58 -0.46
N ASN A 460 -19.64 7.43 0.48
CA ASN A 460 -20.38 8.64 0.92
C ASN A 460 -21.85 8.36 1.29
N GLY A 461 -22.13 7.26 2.01
CA GLY A 461 -23.48 6.86 2.41
C GLY A 461 -24.34 6.27 1.29
N ASN A 462 -23.75 6.02 0.12
CA ASN A 462 -24.38 5.32 -0.99
C ASN A 462 -23.92 3.86 -0.99
N VAL A 463 -24.85 2.93 -1.22
CA VAL A 463 -24.56 1.52 -1.53
C VAL A 463 -25.21 1.20 -2.86
N VAL A 464 -24.41 0.71 -3.80
CA VAL A 464 -24.85 0.36 -5.16
C VAL A 464 -24.64 -1.13 -5.37
N THR A 465 -25.62 -1.82 -5.95
CA THR A 465 -25.53 -3.24 -6.26
C THR A 465 -25.86 -3.51 -7.72
N GLY A 466 -25.02 -4.27 -8.41
CA GLY A 466 -25.34 -4.80 -9.73
C GLY A 466 -26.31 -5.99 -9.64
N GLN A 467 -27.16 -6.14 -10.65
CA GLN A 467 -28.12 -7.24 -10.74
C GLN A 467 -28.07 -7.90 -12.12
N SER A 468 -28.27 -9.22 -12.17
CA SER A 468 -28.34 -9.98 -13.41
C SER A 468 -29.70 -9.83 -14.11
N SER A 469 -29.74 -10.25 -15.37
CA SER A 469 -30.97 -10.69 -16.06
C SER A 469 -32.11 -9.66 -16.03
N THR A 470 -31.87 -8.48 -16.65
CA THR A 470 -32.85 -7.43 -16.99
C THR A 470 -33.18 -6.38 -15.92
N VAL A 471 -32.58 -6.42 -14.73
CA VAL A 471 -32.97 -5.51 -13.63
C VAL A 471 -32.08 -4.27 -13.49
N GLY A 472 -30.85 -4.32 -14.00
CA GLY A 472 -29.92 -3.21 -14.00
C GLY A 472 -29.11 -3.11 -12.71
N TYR A 473 -29.02 -1.92 -12.12
CA TYR A 473 -28.39 -1.73 -10.81
C TYR A 473 -29.33 -1.02 -9.85
N GLN A 474 -29.12 -1.28 -8.55
CA GLN A 474 -29.86 -0.65 -7.47
C GLN A 474 -28.95 0.34 -6.72
N HIS A 475 -29.41 1.57 -6.53
CA HIS A 475 -28.77 2.62 -5.74
C HIS A 475 -29.54 2.83 -4.45
N LEU A 476 -28.88 2.65 -3.31
CA LEU A 476 -29.40 2.91 -1.98
C LEU A 476 -28.67 4.12 -1.39
N ASN A 477 -29.42 5.13 -0.92
CA ASN A 477 -28.85 6.29 -0.23
C ASN A 477 -29.36 6.31 1.21
N PHE A 478 -28.45 6.10 2.17
CA PHE A 478 -28.79 6.04 3.59
C PHE A 478 -29.09 7.40 4.20
N ILE A 479 -28.57 8.49 3.63
CA ILE A 479 -28.72 9.84 4.19
C ILE A 479 -30.05 10.44 3.75
N ALA A 480 -30.35 10.32 2.46
CA ALA A 480 -31.58 10.82 1.85
C ALA A 480 -32.76 9.82 1.93
N ASP A 481 -32.53 8.64 2.52
CA ASP A 481 -33.54 7.60 2.76
C ASP A 481 -34.35 7.20 1.53
N TYR A 482 -33.65 6.84 0.45
CA TYR A 482 -34.31 6.39 -0.77
C TYR A 482 -33.56 5.24 -1.42
N ALA A 483 -34.25 4.59 -2.36
CA ALA A 483 -33.63 3.67 -3.29
C ALA A 483 -34.14 3.90 -4.72
N VAL A 484 -33.23 3.81 -5.69
CA VAL A 484 -33.52 3.97 -7.12
C VAL A 484 -32.92 2.81 -7.89
N GLY A 485 -33.76 2.14 -8.68
CA GLY A 485 -33.31 1.13 -9.63
C GLY A 485 -33.13 1.77 -11.01
N HIS A 486 -32.02 1.44 -11.67
CA HIS A 486 -31.66 1.96 -12.98
C HIS A 486 -31.52 0.81 -13.97
N ARG A 487 -32.35 0.82 -15.02
CA ARG A 487 -32.30 -0.11 -16.16
C ARG A 487 -31.81 0.58 -17.44
N ASN A 488 -31.66 -0.22 -18.49
CA ASN A 488 -31.33 0.26 -19.83
C ASN A 488 -32.51 0.95 -20.56
N ASP A 489 -33.70 0.99 -19.95
CA ASP A 489 -34.90 1.60 -20.52
C ASP A 489 -35.71 2.44 -19.52
N THR A 490 -35.48 2.26 -18.22
CA THR A 490 -36.38 2.76 -17.16
C THR A 490 -35.60 3.11 -15.89
N ILE A 491 -36.05 4.14 -15.16
CA ILE A 491 -35.59 4.43 -13.80
C ILE A 491 -36.80 4.36 -12.86
N GLY A 492 -36.69 3.59 -11.79
CA GLY A 492 -37.76 3.37 -10.81
C GLY A 492 -37.37 3.86 -9.42
N TYR A 493 -38.20 4.73 -8.84
CA TYR A 493 -37.97 5.30 -7.51
C TYR A 493 -38.80 4.61 -6.44
N TYR A 494 -38.15 4.25 -5.33
CA TYR A 494 -38.80 3.73 -4.15
C TYR A 494 -38.92 4.84 -3.09
N VAL A 495 -40.16 5.20 -2.74
CA VAL A 495 -40.46 6.43 -1.98
C VAL A 495 -40.73 6.17 -0.50
N SER A 496 -40.90 4.91 -0.07
CA SER A 496 -41.27 4.56 1.31
C SER A 496 -40.08 4.33 2.25
N GLY A 497 -38.88 4.81 1.89
CA GLY A 497 -37.66 4.75 2.71
C GLY A 497 -37.04 3.35 2.87
N LEU A 498 -35.80 3.30 3.32
CA LEU A 498 -35.03 2.07 3.59
C LEU A 498 -35.56 1.30 4.81
N VAL A 499 -36.41 1.91 5.63
CA VAL A 499 -37.12 1.21 6.72
C VAL A 499 -38.00 0.07 6.19
N ASN A 500 -38.52 0.19 4.96
CA ASN A 500 -39.34 -0.83 4.30
C ASN A 500 -38.55 -1.72 3.32
N ARG A 501 -37.22 -1.75 3.40
CA ARG A 501 -36.31 -2.42 2.45
C ARG A 501 -36.62 -3.90 2.14
N ASN A 502 -37.27 -4.63 3.05
CA ASN A 502 -37.62 -6.05 2.86
C ASN A 502 -39.12 -6.26 2.59
N GLY A 503 -39.88 -5.17 2.41
CA GLY A 503 -41.28 -5.22 2.04
C GLY A 503 -41.45 -5.75 0.62
N VAL A 504 -42.45 -6.61 0.45
CA VAL A 504 -42.86 -7.14 -0.87
C VAL A 504 -43.84 -6.22 -1.59
N THR A 505 -44.34 -5.18 -0.91
CA THR A 505 -45.29 -4.21 -1.43
C THR A 505 -44.68 -2.81 -1.48
N SER A 506 -44.75 -2.19 -2.66
CA SER A 506 -44.49 -0.76 -2.83
C SER A 506 -45.14 -0.25 -4.11
N THR A 507 -45.45 1.04 -4.14
CA THR A 507 -45.78 1.78 -5.36
C THR A 507 -44.51 2.48 -5.86
N PRO A 508 -43.71 1.85 -6.75
CA PRO A 508 -42.60 2.54 -7.37
C PRO A 508 -43.13 3.72 -8.18
N LYS A 509 -42.51 4.90 -8.04
CA LYS A 509 -42.76 6.01 -8.96
C LYS A 509 -41.87 5.78 -10.18
N THR A 510 -42.44 5.22 -11.24
CA THR A 510 -41.73 4.92 -12.49
C THR A 510 -41.62 6.18 -13.34
N GLY A 511 -40.41 6.48 -13.84
CA GLY A 511 -40.18 7.54 -14.83
C GLY A 511 -39.34 7.04 -15.99
N TYR A 512 -39.66 7.48 -17.20
CA TYR A 512 -38.85 7.23 -18.40
C TYR A 512 -37.89 8.39 -18.59
N TRP A 513 -36.58 8.15 -18.40
CA TRP A 513 -35.52 9.15 -18.55
C TRP A 513 -34.55 8.71 -19.65
N SER A 514 -33.92 9.66 -20.33
CA SER A 514 -32.93 9.44 -21.40
C SER A 514 -31.55 8.95 -20.89
N ALA A 515 -31.41 8.67 -19.60
CA ALA A 515 -30.16 8.35 -18.90
C ALA A 515 -30.05 6.84 -18.61
N ALA A 516 -30.16 6.02 -19.66
CA ALA A 516 -30.11 4.57 -19.57
C ALA A 516 -28.68 4.02 -19.58
N ILE A 517 -28.41 3.04 -18.72
CA ILE A 517 -27.20 2.20 -18.81
C ILE A 517 -27.25 1.37 -20.10
N VAL A 518 -26.10 0.97 -20.62
CA VAL A 518 -26.00 0.32 -21.94
C VAL A 518 -26.67 -1.06 -21.99
N ASN A 519 -26.70 -1.78 -20.87
CA ASN A 519 -27.37 -3.07 -20.77
C ASN A 519 -27.86 -3.33 -19.33
N ALA A 520 -29.04 -3.92 -19.16
CA ALA A 520 -29.63 -4.19 -17.83
C ALA A 520 -29.07 -5.45 -17.14
N SER A 521 -28.22 -6.24 -17.80
CA SER A 521 -27.42 -7.27 -17.14
C SER A 521 -26.12 -6.64 -16.64
N VAL A 522 -26.07 -6.34 -15.34
CA VAL A 522 -24.91 -5.70 -14.69
C VAL A 522 -24.05 -6.78 -14.03
N ASN A 523 -22.75 -6.78 -14.32
CA ASN A 523 -21.79 -7.74 -13.78
C ASN A 523 -20.95 -7.14 -12.65
N SER A 524 -20.57 -5.87 -12.75
CA SER A 524 -19.73 -5.19 -11.76
C SER A 524 -20.10 -3.71 -11.61
N VAL A 525 -19.92 -3.16 -10.41
CA VAL A 525 -20.16 -1.74 -10.09
C VAL A 525 -18.99 -1.18 -9.28
N ALA A 526 -18.63 0.08 -9.56
CA ALA A 526 -17.61 0.81 -8.83
C ALA A 526 -18.00 2.28 -8.66
N MET A 527 -17.48 2.94 -7.62
CA MET A 527 -17.75 4.36 -7.35
C MET A 527 -16.47 5.12 -7.02
N THR A 528 -16.43 6.42 -7.34
CA THR A 528 -15.36 7.34 -6.92
C THR A 528 -15.89 8.76 -6.82
N VAL A 529 -15.21 9.62 -6.06
CA VAL A 529 -15.47 11.07 -6.04
C VAL A 529 -14.40 11.74 -6.91
N LEU A 530 -14.81 12.42 -7.98
CA LEU A 530 -13.90 13.18 -8.83
C LEU A 530 -13.55 14.53 -8.18
N PRO A 531 -12.37 15.12 -8.49
CA PRO A 531 -11.94 16.39 -7.88
C PRO A 531 -12.89 17.58 -8.09
N ASP A 532 -13.68 17.54 -9.16
CA ASP A 532 -14.65 18.55 -9.56
C ASP A 532 -16.10 18.19 -9.17
N ALA A 533 -16.30 17.11 -8.42
CA ALA A 533 -17.64 16.66 -8.04
C ALA A 533 -18.36 17.69 -7.15
N PRO A 534 -19.56 18.16 -7.54
CA PRO A 534 -20.33 19.10 -6.75
C PRO A 534 -20.84 18.44 -5.46
N THR A 535 -21.04 19.25 -4.43
CA THR A 535 -21.69 18.83 -3.19
C THR A 535 -23.19 18.76 -3.38
N ASP A 536 -23.80 17.61 -3.07
CA ASP A 536 -25.24 17.47 -3.01
C ASP A 536 -25.80 18.21 -1.80
N MET A 537 -26.77 19.09 -2.03
CA MET A 537 -27.39 19.89 -0.98
C MET A 537 -28.21 19.05 0.02
N ALA A 538 -28.75 17.90 -0.40
CA ALA A 538 -29.53 17.03 0.47
C ALA A 538 -28.64 16.25 1.45
N THR A 539 -27.49 15.78 0.98
CA THR A 539 -26.56 14.98 1.79
C THR A 539 -25.40 15.78 2.38
N GLY A 540 -25.07 16.95 1.85
CA GLY A 540 -23.89 17.74 2.23
C GLY A 540 -22.57 17.06 1.86
N LEU A 541 -22.60 16.06 0.96
CA LEU A 541 -21.44 15.29 0.51
C LEU A 541 -21.23 15.46 -1.00
N PRO A 542 -19.98 15.35 -1.49
CA PRO A 542 -19.72 15.27 -2.93
C PRO A 542 -20.45 14.09 -3.58
N ILE A 543 -21.10 14.34 -4.72
CA ILE A 543 -21.83 13.31 -5.48
C ILE A 543 -20.84 12.34 -6.12
N PRO A 544 -20.92 11.03 -5.84
CA PRO A 544 -20.03 10.06 -6.45
C PRO A 544 -20.35 9.84 -7.93
N THR A 545 -19.30 9.62 -8.73
CA THR A 545 -19.40 9.06 -10.08
C THR A 545 -19.46 7.54 -9.98
N ILE A 546 -20.39 6.92 -10.71
CA ILE A 546 -20.65 5.47 -10.66
C ILE A 546 -20.26 4.87 -12.01
N ALA A 547 -19.48 3.79 -12.02
CA ALA A 547 -19.22 2.98 -13.20
C ALA A 547 -19.98 1.64 -13.08
N VAL A 548 -20.65 1.27 -14.16
CA VAL A 548 -21.49 0.08 -14.23
C VAL A 548 -21.01 -0.76 -15.41
N GLY A 549 -20.35 -1.88 -15.10
CA GLY A 549 -19.93 -2.88 -16.09
C GLY A 549 -21.06 -3.83 -16.41
N THR A 550 -21.45 -3.89 -17.68
CA THR A 550 -22.64 -4.61 -18.14
C THR A 550 -22.31 -5.65 -19.21
N ALA A 551 -23.28 -6.45 -19.60
CA ALA A 551 -23.15 -7.37 -20.75
C ALA A 551 -22.96 -6.68 -22.11
N GLY A 552 -23.11 -5.35 -22.20
CA GLY A 552 -23.01 -4.58 -23.45
C GLY A 552 -21.96 -3.46 -23.42
N GLY A 553 -21.05 -3.44 -22.44
CA GLY A 553 -20.07 -2.36 -22.25
C GLY A 553 -20.15 -1.71 -20.87
N VAL A 554 -19.53 -0.54 -20.72
CA VAL A 554 -19.52 0.23 -19.46
C VAL A 554 -20.42 1.45 -19.57
N SER A 555 -21.20 1.73 -18.52
CA SER A 555 -21.91 2.99 -18.33
C SER A 555 -21.32 3.75 -17.15
N VAL A 556 -20.88 4.99 -17.38
CA VAL A 556 -20.38 5.90 -16.37
C VAL A 556 -21.43 6.96 -16.08
N ILE A 557 -22.02 6.92 -14.90
CA ILE A 557 -22.98 7.91 -14.41
C ILE A 557 -22.22 9.03 -13.70
N LYS A 558 -22.30 10.24 -14.26
CA LYS A 558 -21.66 11.44 -13.71
C LYS A 558 -22.50 12.07 -12.60
N HIS A 559 -21.89 13.00 -11.88
CA HIS A 559 -22.54 13.74 -10.79
C HIS A 559 -23.76 14.56 -11.22
N ASP A 560 -23.88 14.92 -12.50
CA ASP A 560 -25.02 15.65 -13.07
C ASP A 560 -26.16 14.72 -13.54
N GLY A 561 -26.01 13.40 -13.34
CA GLY A 561 -26.97 12.38 -13.77
C GLY A 561 -26.83 11.97 -15.24
N THR A 562 -25.91 12.57 -16.00
CA THR A 562 -25.64 12.13 -17.38
C THR A 562 -24.93 10.78 -17.39
N VAL A 563 -25.29 9.94 -18.37
CA VAL A 563 -24.70 8.61 -18.56
C VAL A 563 -23.81 8.61 -19.79
N VAL A 564 -22.55 8.23 -19.59
CA VAL A 564 -21.55 8.07 -20.64
C VAL A 564 -21.34 6.58 -20.88
N ASN A 565 -21.68 6.11 -22.09
CA ASN A 565 -21.50 4.71 -22.47
C ASN A 565 -20.19 4.51 -23.25
N ILE A 566 -19.50 3.42 -22.92
CA ILE A 566 -18.28 2.96 -23.57
C ILE A 566 -18.55 1.54 -24.09
N THR A 567 -18.58 1.37 -25.42
CA THR A 567 -18.96 0.12 -26.11
C THR A 567 -17.90 -0.33 -27.13
N GLU A 568 -18.01 -1.53 -27.69
CA GLU A 568 -17.13 -1.98 -28.79
C GLU A 568 -17.57 -1.42 -30.16
N VAL A 569 -16.62 -1.23 -31.10
CA VAL A 569 -16.93 -0.88 -32.49
C VAL A 569 -17.62 -2.08 -33.12
N ALA A 570 -18.83 -1.85 -33.63
CA ALA A 570 -19.61 -2.86 -34.33
C ALA A 570 -18.92 -3.28 -35.64
N GLY A 571 -17.95 -4.19 -35.55
CA GLY A 571 -17.52 -5.03 -36.66
C GLY A 571 -18.62 -6.07 -36.91
N ALA A 572 -19.19 -6.06 -38.12
CA ALA A 572 -20.33 -6.88 -38.56
C ALA A 572 -20.45 -8.24 -37.85
N GLY A 573 -21.44 -8.37 -36.95
CA GLY A 573 -21.86 -9.66 -36.37
C GLY A 573 -21.25 -10.06 -35.01
N SER A 574 -20.55 -9.17 -34.30
CA SER A 574 -19.86 -9.52 -33.05
C SER A 574 -20.78 -9.60 -31.82
N ALA A 575 -20.85 -10.79 -31.19
CA ALA A 575 -21.74 -11.10 -30.06
C ALA A 575 -21.13 -10.83 -28.65
N TYR A 576 -19.96 -10.21 -28.54
CA TYR A 576 -19.16 -10.20 -27.31
C TYR A 576 -18.78 -8.79 -26.85
N GLN A 577 -19.64 -8.17 -26.03
CA GLN A 577 -19.40 -6.85 -25.40
C GLN A 577 -19.43 -6.91 -23.86
N THR A 578 -19.31 -8.10 -23.30
CA THR A 578 -19.49 -8.33 -21.86
C THR A 578 -18.34 -7.72 -21.08
N VAL A 579 -18.66 -6.82 -20.15
CA VAL A 579 -17.73 -6.33 -19.14
C VAL A 579 -17.84 -7.19 -17.91
N THR A 580 -16.74 -7.80 -17.48
CA THR A 580 -16.72 -8.69 -16.30
C THR A 580 -16.44 -7.94 -15.02
N ASP A 581 -15.63 -6.88 -15.06
CA ASP A 581 -15.24 -6.12 -13.88
C ASP A 581 -14.97 -4.64 -14.19
N VAL A 582 -15.24 -3.77 -13.21
CA VAL A 582 -14.97 -2.32 -13.25
C VAL A 582 -14.39 -1.84 -11.92
N LEU A 583 -13.44 -0.92 -11.97
CA LEU A 583 -12.79 -0.34 -10.79
C LEU A 583 -12.36 1.11 -11.07
N PHE A 584 -12.39 1.97 -10.06
CA PHE A 584 -11.76 3.28 -10.12
C PHE A 584 -10.38 3.31 -9.46
N VAL A 585 -9.44 3.96 -10.15
CA VAL A 585 -8.09 4.29 -9.69
C VAL A 585 -7.93 5.81 -9.62
N GLY A 586 -8.43 6.42 -8.53
CA GLY A 586 -8.57 7.87 -8.45
C GLY A 586 -9.60 8.35 -9.48
N ALA A 587 -9.18 9.23 -10.39
CA ALA A 587 -10.00 9.73 -11.50
C ALA A 587 -9.93 8.85 -12.78
N ARG A 588 -9.24 7.70 -12.73
CA ARG A 588 -9.13 6.75 -13.85
C ARG A 588 -10.09 5.58 -13.65
N LEU A 589 -10.83 5.22 -14.68
CA LEU A 589 -11.65 4.02 -14.76
C LEU A 589 -10.83 2.87 -15.38
N VAL A 590 -10.88 1.70 -14.76
CA VAL A 590 -10.30 0.45 -15.28
C VAL A 590 -11.43 -0.56 -15.47
N PHE A 591 -11.49 -1.20 -16.63
CA PHE A 591 -12.53 -2.19 -16.90
C PHE A 591 -12.04 -3.29 -17.83
N GLN A 592 -12.64 -4.47 -17.74
CA GLN A 592 -12.32 -5.61 -18.59
C GLN A 592 -13.48 -5.90 -19.55
N MET A 593 -13.22 -6.12 -20.84
CA MET A 593 -14.25 -6.46 -21.84
C MET A 593 -13.83 -7.63 -22.75
N ASP A 594 -14.80 -8.43 -23.19
CA ASP A 594 -14.61 -9.50 -24.18
C ASP A 594 -14.25 -8.96 -25.59
N ALA A 595 -13.60 -9.81 -26.41
CA ALA A 595 -13.25 -9.53 -27.81
C ALA A 595 -14.02 -10.44 -28.79
N SER A 596 -14.43 -9.87 -29.94
CA SER A 596 -15.43 -10.41 -30.87
C SER A 596 -15.20 -11.77 -31.57
N THR A 597 -14.00 -12.35 -31.60
CA THR A 597 -13.72 -13.56 -32.43
C THR A 597 -12.73 -14.55 -31.82
N SER A 598 -12.30 -14.35 -30.59
CA SER A 598 -11.38 -15.25 -29.88
C SER A 598 -11.60 -15.09 -28.38
N ILE A 599 -11.47 -16.15 -27.60
CA ILE A 599 -11.50 -16.27 -26.12
C ILE A 599 -10.49 -15.33 -25.41
N ARG A 600 -10.53 -14.02 -25.68
CA ARG A 600 -9.56 -13.02 -25.26
C ARG A 600 -10.30 -11.89 -24.58
N ARG A 601 -9.93 -11.58 -23.33
CA ARG A 601 -10.41 -10.40 -22.61
C ARG A 601 -9.30 -9.36 -22.50
N GLN A 602 -9.64 -8.10 -22.70
CA GLN A 602 -8.70 -6.98 -22.62
C GLN A 602 -9.02 -6.09 -21.42
N VAL A 603 -7.99 -5.50 -20.81
CA VAL A 603 -8.14 -4.48 -19.77
C VAL A 603 -7.96 -3.10 -20.38
N PHE A 604 -8.95 -2.25 -20.16
CA PHE A 604 -9.03 -0.89 -20.67
C PHE A 604 -8.87 0.10 -19.53
N PHE A 605 -8.26 1.23 -19.87
CA PHE A 605 -8.04 2.35 -18.96
C PHE A 605 -8.63 3.61 -19.60
N LYS A 606 -9.46 4.33 -18.85
CA LYS A 606 -10.07 5.59 -19.30
C LYS A 606 -9.90 6.64 -18.22
N ASP A 607 -9.30 7.77 -18.56
CA ASP A 607 -9.17 8.91 -17.64
C ASP A 607 -10.40 9.83 -17.70
N ALA A 608 -10.70 10.49 -16.57
CA ALA A 608 -11.62 11.61 -16.54
C ALA A 608 -11.04 12.82 -17.32
N PRO A 609 -11.89 13.68 -17.93
CA PRO A 609 -13.35 13.60 -17.96
C PRO A 609 -13.84 12.48 -18.87
N PHE A 610 -14.84 11.73 -18.40
CA PHE A 610 -15.41 10.62 -19.16
C PHE A 610 -16.28 11.14 -20.31
N SER A 611 -16.02 10.64 -21.51
CA SER A 611 -16.76 10.94 -22.74
C SER A 611 -17.33 9.67 -23.33
N ALA A 612 -18.48 9.75 -24.00
CA ALA A 612 -18.98 8.63 -24.80
C ALA A 612 -17.92 8.25 -25.83
N GLY A 613 -17.80 6.96 -26.11
CA GLY A 613 -16.75 6.48 -26.99
C GLY A 613 -16.90 5.00 -27.32
N THR A 614 -16.17 4.60 -28.35
CA THR A 614 -16.19 3.24 -28.85
C THR A 614 -14.78 2.68 -28.86
N VAL A 615 -14.64 1.43 -28.42
CA VAL A 615 -13.38 0.69 -28.29
C VAL A 615 -13.22 -0.23 -29.50
N ASN A 616 -12.09 -0.16 -30.19
CA ASN A 616 -11.79 -1.05 -31.33
C ASN A 616 -10.99 -2.27 -30.87
N VAL A 617 -11.56 -3.47 -30.98
CA VAL A 617 -10.87 -4.75 -30.66
C VAL A 617 -10.43 -5.49 -31.92
N SER A 618 -10.58 -4.86 -33.09
CA SER A 618 -10.27 -5.44 -34.39
C SER A 618 -8.75 -5.47 -34.65
N THR A 619 -8.09 -6.58 -34.33
CA THR A 619 -7.03 -7.18 -35.16
C THR A 619 -6.67 -8.60 -34.66
N PRO A 620 -6.67 -9.61 -35.55
CA PRO A 620 -6.23 -10.96 -35.21
C PRO A 620 -4.71 -11.00 -35.29
N TYR A 621 -4.02 -11.49 -34.25
CA TYR A 621 -2.85 -12.39 -34.31
C TYR A 621 -2.57 -12.83 -32.86
N SER A 622 -2.07 -14.05 -32.69
CA SER A 622 -1.86 -14.77 -31.42
C SER A 622 -1.12 -13.95 -30.36
N TYR A 623 -1.36 -14.31 -29.09
CA TYR A 623 -0.79 -13.78 -27.84
C TYR A 623 -1.54 -12.60 -27.20
N GLU A 624 -1.90 -12.79 -25.93
CA GLU A 624 -2.82 -11.94 -25.19
C GLU A 624 -2.30 -10.51 -25.02
N ARG A 625 -3.11 -9.58 -25.50
CA ARG A 625 -2.81 -8.15 -25.53
C ARG A 625 -3.48 -7.51 -24.34
N PHE A 626 -2.69 -7.21 -23.32
CA PHE A 626 -3.22 -6.87 -22.00
C PHE A 626 -3.67 -5.41 -21.86
N ILE A 627 -3.23 -4.49 -22.74
CA ILE A 627 -3.45 -3.05 -22.57
C ILE A 627 -3.72 -2.38 -23.92
N SER A 628 -4.92 -1.85 -24.10
CA SER A 628 -5.28 -0.96 -25.20
C SER A 628 -5.82 0.35 -24.63
N ASN A 629 -5.17 1.46 -24.98
CA ASN A 629 -5.86 2.75 -25.02
C ASN A 629 -6.93 2.65 -26.13
N LEU A 630 -7.99 3.46 -26.10
CA LEU A 630 -9.12 3.43 -27.05
C LEU A 630 -8.75 3.74 -28.54
N GLY A 631 -7.56 3.39 -29.01
CA GLY A 631 -7.11 3.44 -30.39
C GLY A 631 -6.19 2.26 -30.73
N SER A 632 -6.25 1.83 -32.00
CA SER A 632 -5.51 0.68 -32.55
C SER A 632 -4.01 0.78 -32.30
N VAL A 633 -3.50 0.09 -31.28
CA VAL A 633 -2.05 -0.11 -31.11
C VAL A 633 -1.61 -1.22 -32.07
N SER A 634 -0.55 -1.04 -32.83
CA SER A 634 0.06 -2.12 -33.61
C SER A 634 0.66 -3.16 -32.65
N SER A 635 0.41 -4.43 -32.92
CA SER A 635 0.95 -5.59 -32.19
C SER A 635 2.47 -5.53 -32.10
N GLY A 636 3.03 -5.42 -30.89
CA GLY A 636 4.47 -5.46 -30.66
C GLY A 636 5.09 -4.19 -30.10
N ALA A 637 4.32 -3.23 -29.58
CA ALA A 637 4.90 -2.03 -28.94
C ALA A 637 4.55 -1.89 -27.44
N ALA A 638 3.52 -2.59 -26.92
CA ALA A 638 3.02 -2.42 -25.56
C ALA A 638 3.56 -3.49 -24.58
N PRO A 639 3.63 -3.21 -23.25
CA PRO A 639 3.95 -4.22 -22.26
C PRO A 639 2.88 -5.30 -22.29
N SER A 640 3.29 -6.47 -22.74
CA SER A 640 2.45 -7.64 -22.87
C SER A 640 3.15 -8.82 -22.20
N LEU A 641 2.38 -9.64 -21.49
CA LEU A 641 2.80 -10.91 -20.91
C LEU A 641 2.01 -12.04 -21.56
N MET A 642 2.61 -13.23 -21.66
CA MET A 642 1.84 -14.45 -21.93
C MET A 642 1.07 -14.77 -20.67
N ILE A 643 -0.18 -14.33 -20.63
CA ILE A 643 -1.22 -15.02 -19.89
C ILE A 643 -1.92 -15.86 -20.98
N GLY A 644 -2.20 -17.14 -20.74
CA GLY A 644 -2.92 -17.97 -21.69
C GLY A 644 -4.38 -17.49 -21.84
N ALA A 645 -5.02 -17.82 -22.97
CA ALA A 645 -6.41 -17.51 -23.34
C ALA A 645 -7.43 -17.75 -22.21
N ASP A 646 -7.57 -16.84 -21.24
CA ASP A 646 -8.25 -17.17 -19.98
C ASP A 646 -9.48 -16.34 -19.63
N ALA A 647 -10.46 -17.09 -19.11
CA ALA A 647 -11.80 -16.67 -18.76
C ALA A 647 -11.94 -15.97 -17.40
N PHE A 648 -10.87 -15.46 -16.77
CA PHE A 648 -10.99 -14.73 -15.50
C PHE A 648 -9.85 -13.72 -15.29
N MET A 649 -10.15 -12.42 -15.12
CA MET A 649 -9.20 -11.43 -14.60
C MET A 649 -9.86 -10.60 -13.48
N LYS A 650 -9.14 -10.31 -12.39
CA LYS A 650 -9.57 -9.40 -11.31
C LYS A 650 -8.53 -8.32 -11.08
N ALA A 651 -8.92 -7.05 -11.18
CA ALA A 651 -8.01 -5.91 -11.01
C ALA A 651 -8.15 -5.30 -9.59
N THR A 652 -7.03 -4.88 -9.02
CA THR A 652 -6.96 -4.12 -7.76
C THR A 652 -5.91 -3.01 -7.82
N LYS A 653 -5.94 -2.10 -6.85
CA LYS A 653 -5.26 -0.80 -6.85
C LYS A 653 -4.55 -0.52 -5.52
N PHE A 654 -3.37 0.10 -5.55
CA PHE A 654 -2.65 0.56 -4.34
C PHE A 654 -2.70 2.06 -4.00
N SER A 655 -3.11 2.96 -4.90
CA SER A 655 -2.87 4.39 -4.70
C SER A 655 -4.11 5.26 -4.62
N LYS A 656 -4.40 5.85 -3.45
CA LYS A 656 -5.39 6.92 -3.21
C LYS A 656 -5.38 8.07 -4.24
N ASN A 657 -4.25 8.33 -4.93
CA ASN A 657 -4.07 9.42 -5.91
C ASN A 657 -3.85 8.98 -7.38
N GLY A 658 -4.11 7.73 -7.76
CA GLY A 658 -3.94 7.27 -9.15
C GLY A 658 -2.50 6.97 -9.61
N ILE A 659 -1.54 6.89 -8.69
CA ILE A 659 -0.08 6.87 -8.92
C ILE A 659 0.55 5.45 -8.76
N GLY A 660 -0.28 4.42 -8.54
CA GLY A 660 0.19 3.12 -8.04
C GLY A 660 0.30 1.97 -9.05
N VAL A 661 0.93 0.89 -8.59
CA VAL A 661 0.94 -0.40 -9.29
C VAL A 661 -0.47 -1.02 -9.23
N SER A 662 -0.98 -1.42 -10.37
CA SER A 662 -2.22 -2.20 -10.49
C SER A 662 -1.88 -3.68 -10.45
N PHE A 663 -2.71 -4.48 -9.80
CA PHE A 663 -2.51 -5.92 -9.73
C PHE A 663 -3.66 -6.62 -10.37
N ILE A 664 -3.34 -7.50 -11.31
CA ILE A 664 -4.34 -8.25 -12.04
C ILE A 664 -4.11 -9.74 -11.78
N GLY A 665 -5.09 -10.37 -11.15
CA GLY A 665 -5.11 -11.82 -10.96
C GLY A 665 -5.77 -12.50 -12.15
N SER A 666 -5.25 -13.65 -12.58
CA SER A 666 -5.80 -14.51 -13.62
C SER A 666 -5.74 -15.99 -13.25
N ASN A 667 -6.30 -16.86 -14.09
CA ASN A 667 -6.14 -18.32 -13.93
C ASN A 667 -4.69 -18.81 -14.02
N ASN A 668 -3.79 -17.99 -14.58
CA ASN A 668 -2.39 -18.33 -14.81
C ASN A 668 -1.42 -17.62 -13.86
N GLY A 669 -1.90 -16.77 -12.96
CA GLY A 669 -1.07 -16.14 -11.94
C GLY A 669 -1.50 -14.73 -11.56
N LEU A 670 -0.63 -14.07 -10.80
CA LEU A 670 -0.71 -12.67 -10.45
C LEU A 670 0.20 -11.88 -11.38
N MET A 671 -0.31 -10.76 -11.88
CA MET A 671 0.42 -9.82 -12.70
C MET A 671 0.42 -8.43 -12.08
N PRO A 672 1.53 -8.05 -11.41
CA PRO A 672 1.81 -6.66 -11.10
C PRO A 672 2.05 -5.86 -12.39
N TYR A 673 1.33 -4.76 -12.55
CA TYR A 673 1.46 -3.83 -13.68
C TYR A 673 1.65 -2.40 -13.18
N ARG A 674 2.78 -1.79 -13.55
CA ARG A 674 3.04 -0.38 -13.32
C ARG A 674 2.87 0.39 -14.63
N CYS A 675 1.82 1.21 -14.66
CA CYS A 675 1.50 2.01 -15.83
C CYS A 675 2.50 3.14 -16.05
N ASN A 676 2.92 3.34 -17.30
CA ASN A 676 3.45 4.63 -17.71
C ASN A 676 2.28 5.47 -18.27
N GLN A 677 1.92 6.55 -17.58
CA GLN A 677 0.72 7.33 -17.90
C GLN A 677 0.87 8.20 -19.15
N ALA A 678 2.11 8.60 -19.48
CA ALA A 678 2.39 9.37 -20.68
C ALA A 678 2.38 8.48 -21.93
N ASP A 679 2.89 7.26 -21.81
CA ASP A 679 2.86 6.24 -22.86
C ASP A 679 2.75 4.84 -22.26
N MET A 680 1.54 4.27 -22.28
CA MET A 680 1.27 2.95 -21.72
C MET A 680 2.12 1.84 -22.39
N ARG A 681 2.65 2.08 -23.59
CA ARG A 681 3.56 1.16 -24.28
C ARG A 681 4.91 1.00 -23.59
N LYS A 682 5.24 1.93 -22.69
CA LYS A 682 6.47 1.92 -21.91
C LYS A 682 6.23 1.46 -20.47
N GLY A 683 5.04 0.96 -20.13
CA GLY A 683 4.76 0.43 -18.79
C GLY A 683 5.66 -0.77 -18.40
N MET A 684 5.61 -1.15 -17.13
CA MET A 684 6.34 -2.29 -16.59
C MET A 684 5.40 -3.36 -16.09
N VAL A 685 5.76 -4.62 -16.28
CA VAL A 685 4.92 -5.74 -15.88
C VAL A 685 5.74 -6.92 -15.37
N ALA A 686 5.24 -7.65 -14.37
CA ALA A 686 5.84 -8.88 -13.87
C ALA A 686 4.80 -10.01 -13.87
N ALA A 687 5.24 -11.26 -13.93
CA ALA A 687 4.37 -12.43 -13.81
C ALA A 687 4.82 -13.25 -12.60
N ILE A 688 3.89 -13.48 -11.68
CA ILE A 688 4.09 -14.25 -10.44
C ILE A 688 3.11 -15.41 -10.45
N THR A 689 3.62 -16.62 -10.41
CA THR A 689 2.83 -17.86 -10.40
C THR A 689 3.23 -18.70 -9.20
N ASN A 690 2.71 -19.93 -9.09
CA ASN A 690 3.21 -20.89 -8.12
C ASN A 690 4.51 -21.60 -8.56
N ALA A 691 5.07 -21.24 -9.72
CA ALA A 691 6.24 -21.90 -10.29
C ALA A 691 7.36 -20.96 -10.77
N TYR A 692 7.09 -19.65 -10.93
CA TYR A 692 8.09 -18.68 -11.32
C TYR A 692 7.70 -17.23 -10.98
N ASN A 693 8.71 -16.36 -10.91
CA ASN A 693 8.57 -14.91 -10.87
C ASN A 693 9.50 -14.28 -11.93
N SER A 694 8.95 -13.62 -12.94
CA SER A 694 9.76 -13.09 -14.07
C SER A 694 10.52 -11.80 -13.76
N GLY A 695 10.24 -11.15 -12.63
CA GLY A 695 10.64 -9.78 -12.39
C GLY A 695 10.02 -8.80 -13.40
N TRP A 696 10.45 -7.55 -13.37
CA TRP A 696 9.84 -6.49 -14.17
C TRP A 696 10.37 -6.44 -15.61
N GLN A 697 9.49 -6.76 -16.55
CA GLN A 697 9.64 -6.56 -17.99
C GLN A 697 9.14 -5.16 -18.38
N VAL A 698 9.88 -4.46 -19.24
CA VAL A 698 9.55 -3.09 -19.69
C VAL A 698 9.05 -3.16 -21.13
N GLY A 699 7.92 -2.51 -21.42
CA GLY A 699 7.39 -2.33 -22.78
C GLY A 699 7.42 -3.59 -23.63
N ASP A 700 7.88 -3.49 -24.88
CA ASP A 700 7.94 -4.62 -25.82
C ASP A 700 9.07 -5.60 -25.48
N SER A 701 8.78 -6.42 -24.47
CA SER A 701 9.62 -7.51 -23.99
C SER A 701 9.91 -8.51 -25.12
N ARG A 702 11.20 -8.73 -25.37
CA ARG A 702 11.72 -9.68 -26.36
C ARG A 702 12.17 -11.00 -25.77
N GLY A 703 12.34 -11.05 -24.44
CA GLY A 703 12.67 -12.27 -23.70
C GLY A 703 12.77 -12.02 -22.20
N ALA A 704 12.41 -13.03 -21.40
CA ALA A 704 12.50 -13.04 -19.95
C ALA A 704 12.87 -14.45 -19.46
N TRP A 705 14.17 -14.68 -19.29
CA TRP A 705 14.77 -15.96 -18.97
C TRP A 705 15.36 -15.96 -17.55
N LEU A 706 15.83 -17.14 -17.10
CA LEU A 706 16.51 -17.33 -15.81
C LEU A 706 15.64 -16.89 -14.61
N ALA A 707 14.34 -17.18 -14.68
CA ALA A 707 13.32 -16.87 -13.68
C ALA A 707 12.83 -18.16 -12.98
N ASP A 708 13.76 -19.04 -12.64
CA ASP A 708 13.49 -20.37 -12.09
C ASP A 708 13.41 -20.35 -10.56
N THR A 709 12.67 -21.31 -10.00
CA THR A 709 12.52 -21.47 -8.54
C THR A 709 12.77 -22.89 -8.03
N VAL A 710 13.27 -23.77 -8.90
CA VAL A 710 13.62 -25.15 -8.57
C VAL A 710 15.13 -25.28 -8.59
N ALA A 711 15.70 -25.71 -7.46
CA ALA A 711 17.12 -26.03 -7.36
C ALA A 711 17.38 -27.39 -8.01
N GLU A 712 18.30 -27.43 -8.97
CA GLU A 712 18.61 -28.64 -9.75
C GLU A 712 19.90 -28.44 -10.56
N THR A 713 20.51 -29.55 -10.96
CA THR A 713 21.47 -29.53 -12.07
C THR A 713 20.73 -29.93 -13.32
N VAL A 714 20.78 -29.09 -14.36
CA VAL A 714 20.00 -29.26 -15.59
C VAL A 714 20.94 -29.61 -16.74
N SER A 715 20.52 -30.60 -17.52
CA SER A 715 21.10 -30.96 -18.80
C SER A 715 19.95 -31.30 -19.74
N ALA A 716 20.04 -30.91 -21.01
CA ALA A 716 18.98 -31.14 -21.99
C ALA A 716 19.40 -32.22 -23.01
N PRO A 717 19.33 -33.52 -22.66
CA PRO A 717 19.58 -34.59 -23.62
C PRO A 717 18.55 -34.56 -24.75
N GLU A 718 18.92 -35.14 -25.89
CA GLU A 718 17.98 -35.38 -26.98
C GLU A 718 16.93 -36.42 -26.55
N LEU A 719 15.64 -36.05 -26.64
CA LEU A 719 14.53 -36.93 -26.27
C LEU A 719 14.01 -37.76 -27.45
N VAL A 720 14.37 -37.39 -28.69
CA VAL A 720 14.05 -38.18 -29.89
C VAL A 720 15.28 -38.97 -30.32
N THR A 721 15.32 -40.24 -29.94
CA THR A 721 16.50 -41.11 -30.13
C THR A 721 16.82 -41.45 -31.58
N ASN A 722 15.83 -41.35 -32.48
CA ASN A 722 15.96 -41.66 -33.90
C ASN A 722 15.26 -40.59 -34.75
N GLY A 723 15.72 -39.35 -34.61
CA GLY A 723 15.16 -38.19 -35.31
C GLY A 723 15.81 -37.87 -36.66
N THR A 724 17.00 -38.43 -36.92
CA THR A 724 17.77 -38.27 -38.17
C THR A 724 17.64 -39.46 -39.12
N PHE A 725 16.91 -40.51 -38.71
CA PHE A 725 16.59 -41.73 -39.47
C PHE A 725 17.76 -42.39 -40.22
N THR A 726 19.00 -42.18 -39.78
CA THR A 726 20.19 -42.57 -40.55
C THR A 726 20.34 -44.09 -40.66
N VAL A 727 19.73 -44.85 -39.74
CA VAL A 727 19.82 -46.31 -39.66
C VAL A 727 18.47 -46.99 -39.89
N ASP A 728 17.40 -46.56 -39.19
CA ASP A 728 16.09 -47.22 -39.24
C ASP A 728 14.94 -46.27 -38.83
N THR A 729 13.76 -46.81 -38.52
CA THR A 729 12.58 -46.08 -37.99
C THR A 729 12.25 -46.46 -36.53
N THR A 730 13.18 -47.06 -35.79
CA THR A 730 12.98 -47.54 -34.42
C THR A 730 12.43 -46.44 -33.51
N GLY A 731 11.40 -46.76 -32.73
CA GLY A 731 10.71 -45.84 -31.82
C GLY A 731 9.53 -45.08 -32.45
N TRP A 732 9.42 -45.06 -33.78
CA TRP A 732 8.28 -44.47 -34.48
C TRP A 732 7.22 -45.52 -34.79
N ALA A 733 5.96 -45.17 -34.61
CA ALA A 733 4.81 -46.02 -34.90
C ALA A 733 3.96 -45.42 -36.01
N ALA A 734 3.37 -46.28 -36.85
CA ALA A 734 2.43 -45.90 -37.90
C ALA A 734 1.01 -46.43 -37.59
N PRO A 735 0.36 -45.99 -36.48
CA PRO A 735 -0.88 -46.60 -36.01
C PRO A 735 -2.10 -46.27 -36.88
N PHE A 736 -1.98 -45.31 -37.81
CA PHE A 736 -3.10 -44.81 -38.60
C PHE A 736 -2.78 -44.91 -40.09
N GLN A 737 -3.29 -45.97 -40.72
CA GLN A 737 -3.33 -46.18 -42.18
C GLN A 737 -2.09 -45.68 -42.94
N SER A 738 -0.91 -45.95 -42.36
CA SER A 738 0.38 -45.53 -42.91
C SER A 738 1.40 -46.65 -42.79
N SER A 739 2.38 -46.63 -43.67
CA SER A 739 3.62 -47.39 -43.54
C SER A 739 4.80 -46.42 -43.49
N ILE A 740 5.85 -46.79 -42.77
CA ILE A 740 7.03 -45.96 -42.58
C ILE A 740 8.29 -46.71 -42.96
N ALA A 741 9.23 -45.99 -43.57
CA ALA A 741 10.54 -46.49 -43.92
C ALA A 741 11.60 -45.40 -43.73
N SER A 742 12.82 -45.80 -43.38
CA SER A 742 13.98 -44.94 -43.52
C SER A 742 14.50 -45.11 -44.96
N VAL A 743 14.54 -44.01 -45.71
CA VAL A 743 15.05 -43.98 -47.09
C VAL A 743 16.05 -42.85 -47.19
N ALA A 744 17.29 -43.17 -47.60
CA ALA A 744 18.38 -42.20 -47.69
C ALA A 744 18.62 -41.38 -46.41
N GLY A 745 18.36 -41.97 -45.24
CA GLY A 745 18.49 -41.30 -43.95
C GLY A 745 17.35 -40.35 -43.61
N GLN A 746 16.15 -40.55 -44.18
CA GLN A 746 14.97 -39.71 -43.94
C GLN A 746 13.74 -40.57 -43.68
N LEU A 747 12.79 -40.08 -42.89
CA LEU A 747 11.54 -40.80 -42.66
C LEU A 747 10.57 -40.53 -43.80
N VAL A 748 10.32 -41.57 -44.60
CA VAL A 748 9.27 -41.57 -45.63
C VAL A 748 8.03 -42.23 -45.04
N VAL A 749 6.93 -41.47 -45.04
CA VAL A 749 5.61 -41.94 -44.59
C VAL A 749 4.72 -42.11 -45.82
N THR A 750 4.24 -43.33 -46.04
CA THR A 750 3.37 -43.68 -47.17
C THR A 750 1.95 -43.95 -46.67
N SER A 751 0.96 -43.35 -47.31
CA SER A 751 -0.44 -43.59 -47.01
C SER A 751 -0.88 -44.97 -47.52
N THR A 752 -1.48 -45.79 -46.64
CA THR A 752 -2.05 -47.11 -46.98
C THR A 752 -3.58 -47.11 -46.97
N GLY A 753 -4.22 -45.98 -46.67
CA GLY A 753 -5.67 -45.81 -46.61
C GLY A 753 -6.10 -44.37 -46.88
N THR A 754 -7.34 -44.01 -46.52
CA THR A 754 -7.88 -42.65 -46.71
C THR A 754 -8.19 -42.02 -45.35
N ASN A 755 -7.65 -40.81 -45.12
CA ASN A 755 -7.94 -39.83 -44.07
C ASN A 755 -8.48 -40.33 -42.69
N PRO A 756 -7.79 -40.07 -41.56
CA PRO A 756 -6.43 -39.53 -41.42
C PRO A 756 -5.39 -40.65 -41.39
N TYR A 757 -4.23 -40.41 -42.04
CA TYR A 757 -3.04 -41.25 -41.89
C TYR A 757 -1.96 -40.46 -41.15
N ALA A 758 -1.22 -41.14 -40.27
CA ALA A 758 -0.26 -40.47 -39.39
C ALA A 758 0.79 -41.40 -38.80
N VAL A 759 1.98 -40.84 -38.57
CA VAL A 759 3.06 -41.45 -37.80
C VAL A 759 3.17 -40.77 -36.42
N GLN A 760 3.55 -41.52 -35.40
CA GLN A 760 3.64 -41.06 -34.02
C GLN A 760 4.98 -41.43 -33.36
N TYR A 761 5.38 -40.61 -32.39
CA TYR A 761 6.48 -40.85 -31.47
C TYR A 761 6.08 -40.46 -30.04
N SER A 762 6.40 -41.29 -29.06
CA SER A 762 6.14 -41.00 -27.64
C SER A 762 7.38 -40.36 -27.02
N ILE A 763 7.23 -39.14 -26.51
CA ILE A 763 8.30 -38.34 -25.92
C ILE A 763 8.17 -38.41 -24.39
N PRO A 764 9.18 -38.95 -23.67
CA PRO A 764 9.21 -38.86 -22.21
C PRO A 764 9.50 -37.42 -21.80
N THR A 765 8.61 -36.83 -21.01
CA THR A 765 8.71 -35.42 -20.59
C THR A 765 8.52 -35.30 -19.08
N VAL A 766 8.96 -34.19 -18.50
CA VAL A 766 8.75 -33.88 -17.07
C VAL A 766 7.72 -32.77 -16.97
N VAL A 767 6.67 -33.01 -16.18
CA VAL A 767 5.57 -32.05 -15.97
C VAL A 767 6.12 -30.72 -15.45
N GLY A 768 5.71 -29.61 -16.08
CA GLY A 768 6.11 -28.24 -15.76
C GLY A 768 7.40 -27.78 -16.45
N LYS A 769 8.16 -28.67 -17.10
CA LYS A 769 9.34 -28.28 -17.89
C LYS A 769 8.95 -27.79 -19.29
N THR A 770 9.80 -26.91 -19.84
CA THR A 770 9.61 -26.33 -21.17
C THR A 770 10.52 -27.02 -22.17
N TYR A 771 9.96 -27.38 -23.33
CA TYR A 771 10.66 -28.10 -24.38
C TYR A 771 10.57 -27.37 -25.71
N ASN A 772 11.56 -27.61 -26.56
CA ASN A 772 11.61 -27.15 -27.94
C ASN A 772 11.67 -28.34 -28.88
N LEU A 773 10.66 -28.51 -29.72
CA LEU A 773 10.63 -29.42 -30.85
C LEU A 773 11.14 -28.69 -32.09
N THR A 774 12.08 -29.29 -32.82
CA THR A 774 12.44 -28.88 -34.18
C THR A 774 12.33 -30.04 -35.16
N PHE A 775 12.01 -29.75 -36.43
CA PHE A 775 12.01 -30.75 -37.49
C PHE A 775 12.10 -30.10 -38.89
N ASP A 776 12.43 -30.91 -39.89
CA ASP A 776 12.44 -30.53 -41.30
C ASP A 776 11.34 -31.26 -42.08
N ALA A 777 10.68 -30.53 -42.98
CA ALA A 777 9.72 -31.07 -43.93
C ALA A 777 10.32 -31.07 -45.34
N ILE A 778 10.74 -32.25 -45.80
CA ILE A 778 11.65 -32.37 -46.94
C ILE A 778 10.90 -32.48 -48.27
N ALA A 779 9.90 -33.37 -48.34
CA ALA A 779 9.19 -33.68 -49.58
C ALA A 779 7.73 -34.09 -49.32
N LYS A 780 6.88 -33.94 -50.34
CA LYS A 780 5.51 -34.47 -50.33
C LYS A 780 5.03 -34.80 -51.75
N SER A 781 4.16 -35.79 -51.89
CA SER A 781 3.43 -36.08 -53.13
C SER A 781 2.45 -34.94 -53.48
N ALA A 782 2.14 -34.78 -54.76
CA ALA A 782 1.20 -33.76 -55.23
C ALA A 782 -0.22 -33.90 -54.64
N GLY A 783 -0.64 -35.13 -54.30
CA GLY A 783 -1.93 -35.41 -53.65
C GLY A 783 -2.01 -35.01 -52.17
N VAL A 784 -0.90 -34.60 -51.55
CA VAL A 784 -0.86 -34.15 -50.15
C VAL A 784 -1.25 -32.67 -50.06
N SER A 785 -2.51 -32.43 -49.71
CA SER A 785 -3.13 -31.10 -49.63
C SER A 785 -2.74 -30.32 -48.36
N ALA A 786 -2.54 -31.01 -47.24
CA ALA A 786 -2.10 -30.44 -45.96
C ALA A 786 -1.26 -31.44 -45.18
N LEU A 787 -0.23 -30.95 -44.48
CA LEU A 787 0.61 -31.72 -43.57
C LEU A 787 0.74 -30.94 -42.25
N THR A 788 0.57 -31.65 -41.14
CA THR A 788 0.49 -31.04 -39.81
C THR A 788 1.26 -31.87 -38.79
N ALA A 789 2.08 -31.19 -37.99
CA ALA A 789 2.67 -31.74 -36.78
C ALA A 789 1.78 -31.40 -35.59
N TYR A 790 1.46 -32.39 -34.76
CA TYR A 790 0.61 -32.29 -33.58
C TYR A 790 1.37 -32.71 -32.32
N LEU A 791 1.08 -32.03 -31.21
CA LEU A 791 1.58 -32.38 -29.88
C LEU A 791 0.37 -32.56 -28.94
N GLY A 792 0.18 -33.81 -28.47
CA GLY A 792 -0.98 -34.22 -27.67
C GLY A 792 -0.61 -34.99 -26.40
N SER A 793 -1.47 -34.92 -25.38
CA SER A 793 -1.29 -35.61 -24.09
C SER A 793 -1.59 -37.11 -24.12
N THR A 794 -2.23 -37.59 -25.18
CA THR A 794 -2.58 -39.00 -25.39
C THR A 794 -2.37 -39.40 -26.86
N ASN A 795 -2.21 -40.70 -27.11
CA ASN A 795 -2.08 -41.24 -28.46
C ASN A 795 -3.47 -41.25 -29.14
N GLY A 796 -3.72 -40.37 -30.11
CA GLY A 796 -4.99 -40.32 -30.83
C GLY A 796 -5.01 -39.37 -32.03
N LEU A 797 -5.96 -39.57 -32.94
CA LEU A 797 -6.14 -38.79 -34.17
C LEU A 797 -6.71 -37.40 -33.83
N ALA A 798 -5.89 -36.36 -34.04
CA ALA A 798 -6.17 -34.94 -33.83
C ALA A 798 -6.12 -34.44 -32.37
N GLN A 799 -4.91 -34.13 -31.87
CA GLN A 799 -4.72 -33.40 -30.61
C GLN A 799 -3.76 -32.21 -30.79
N SER A 800 -4.28 -30.99 -30.67
CA SER A 800 -3.51 -29.74 -30.63
C SER A 800 -3.57 -29.12 -29.22
N GLN A 801 -3.42 -29.95 -28.18
CA GLN A 801 -3.48 -29.44 -26.80
C GLN A 801 -2.28 -28.52 -26.49
N TYR A 802 -1.10 -28.87 -26.99
CA TYR A 802 0.13 -28.11 -26.77
C TYR A 802 0.58 -27.29 -27.97
N GLY A 803 0.01 -27.59 -29.15
CA GLY A 803 0.26 -26.86 -30.39
C GLY A 803 0.15 -27.75 -31.62
N SER A 804 0.03 -27.11 -32.77
CA SER A 804 0.20 -27.75 -34.07
C SER A 804 0.91 -26.81 -35.03
N VAL A 805 1.68 -27.37 -35.95
CA VAL A 805 2.26 -26.62 -37.07
C VAL A 805 1.67 -27.18 -38.33
N ASN A 806 0.84 -26.38 -38.99
CA ASN A 806 0.39 -26.65 -40.35
C ASN A 806 1.45 -26.12 -41.31
N PHE A 807 1.94 -26.96 -42.20
CA PHE A 807 2.91 -26.55 -43.20
C PHE A 807 2.46 -27.05 -44.57
N THR A 808 2.19 -26.09 -45.44
CA THR A 808 1.80 -26.32 -46.83
C THR A 808 2.99 -26.24 -47.79
N SER A 809 4.08 -25.60 -47.35
CA SER A 809 5.37 -25.50 -48.05
C SER A 809 6.43 -26.37 -47.37
N LEU A 810 7.35 -26.90 -48.17
CA LEU A 810 8.49 -27.68 -47.70
C LEU A 810 9.57 -26.72 -47.18
N GLY A 811 10.34 -27.14 -46.17
CA GLY A 811 11.33 -26.28 -45.53
C GLY A 811 12.03 -26.96 -44.34
N SER A 812 13.07 -26.33 -43.82
CA SER A 812 13.82 -26.80 -42.65
C SER A 812 13.65 -25.85 -41.45
N GLY A 813 13.89 -26.37 -40.25
CA GLY A 813 13.92 -25.59 -39.01
C GLY A 813 12.54 -25.22 -38.44
N TYR A 814 11.49 -25.99 -38.75
CA TYR A 814 10.20 -25.80 -38.10
C TYR A 814 10.37 -25.97 -36.59
N THR A 815 9.81 -25.06 -35.80
CA THR A 815 10.00 -25.04 -34.35
C THR A 815 8.67 -24.94 -33.61
N VAL A 816 8.49 -25.76 -32.57
CA VAL A 816 7.33 -25.72 -31.65
C VAL A 816 7.82 -25.75 -30.22
N LYS A 817 7.32 -24.84 -29.38
CA LYS A 817 7.65 -24.78 -27.96
C LYS A 817 6.42 -25.12 -27.13
N PHE A 818 6.61 -25.89 -26.07
CA PHE A 818 5.52 -26.28 -25.19
C PHE A 818 6.00 -26.49 -23.75
N VAL A 819 5.08 -26.33 -22.80
CA VAL A 819 5.27 -26.73 -21.39
C VAL A 819 4.55 -28.06 -21.20
N ALA A 820 5.25 -29.09 -20.73
CA ALA A 820 4.66 -30.41 -20.56
C ALA A 820 3.67 -30.41 -19.38
N THR A 821 2.44 -30.93 -19.58
CA THR A 821 1.49 -31.16 -18.48
C THR A 821 1.29 -32.64 -18.15
N THR A 822 1.92 -33.52 -18.94
CA THR A 822 1.93 -34.98 -18.76
C THR A 822 3.37 -35.49 -18.75
N ALA A 823 3.59 -36.69 -18.18
CA ALA A 823 4.92 -37.31 -18.14
C ALA A 823 5.32 -37.95 -19.49
N VAL A 824 4.36 -38.15 -20.39
CA VAL A 824 4.57 -38.62 -21.76
C VAL A 824 3.72 -37.77 -22.68
N LEU A 825 4.30 -37.38 -23.80
CA LEU A 825 3.65 -36.58 -24.83
C LEU A 825 3.73 -37.31 -26.16
N CYS A 826 2.67 -37.24 -26.96
CA CYS A 826 2.63 -37.82 -28.31
C CYS A 826 2.96 -36.73 -29.35
N LEU A 827 4.05 -36.92 -30.09
CA LEU A 827 4.33 -36.19 -31.33
C LEU A 827 3.73 -36.96 -32.49
N GLN A 828 2.93 -36.30 -33.31
CA GLN A 828 2.30 -36.90 -34.48
C GLN A 828 2.52 -36.05 -35.72
N PHE A 829 2.86 -36.68 -36.84
CA PHE A 829 2.80 -36.05 -38.16
C PHE A 829 1.67 -36.69 -38.95
N SER A 830 0.74 -35.88 -39.44
CA SER A 830 -0.44 -36.32 -40.18
C SER A 830 -0.68 -35.48 -41.40
N ALA A 831 -1.18 -36.10 -42.47
CA ALA A 831 -1.51 -35.41 -43.70
C ALA A 831 -2.91 -35.75 -44.22
N SER A 832 -3.42 -34.90 -45.10
CA SER A 832 -4.65 -35.12 -45.88
C SER A 832 -4.28 -35.48 -47.32
N CYS A 833 -4.37 -36.76 -47.67
CA CYS A 833 -3.97 -37.30 -48.98
C CYS A 833 -4.76 -38.56 -49.39
N GLY A 834 -4.50 -39.08 -50.60
CA GLY A 834 -5.03 -40.36 -51.10
C GLY A 834 -4.13 -41.58 -50.78
N ILE A 835 -4.58 -42.78 -51.13
CA ILE A 835 -3.79 -44.01 -50.94
C ILE A 835 -2.55 -43.95 -51.85
N GLY A 836 -1.38 -44.26 -51.30
CA GLY A 836 -0.10 -44.29 -52.02
C GLY A 836 0.66 -42.96 -52.09
N ASP A 837 0.05 -41.86 -51.64
CA ASP A 837 0.75 -40.58 -51.47
C ASP A 837 1.76 -40.66 -50.32
N THR A 838 2.83 -39.88 -50.41
CA THR A 838 3.95 -39.90 -49.46
C THR A 838 4.30 -38.51 -48.96
N PHE A 839 4.87 -38.43 -47.76
CA PHE A 839 5.59 -37.25 -47.29
C PHE A 839 6.85 -37.66 -46.54
N THR A 840 7.82 -36.74 -46.50
CA THR A 840 9.14 -36.97 -45.91
C THR A 840 9.46 -35.93 -44.86
N ILE A 841 9.88 -36.39 -43.68
CA ILE A 841 10.33 -35.57 -42.56
C ILE A 841 11.69 -36.04 -42.06
N ASP A 842 12.47 -35.13 -41.49
CA ASP A 842 13.82 -35.42 -41.01
C ASP A 842 14.22 -34.45 -39.88
N ASN A 843 15.38 -34.68 -39.26
CA ASN A 843 15.99 -33.84 -38.22
C ASN A 843 15.05 -33.49 -37.05
N ILE A 844 14.26 -34.46 -36.59
CA ILE A 844 13.38 -34.27 -35.44
C ILE A 844 14.23 -34.22 -34.16
N SER A 845 14.13 -33.13 -33.41
CA SER A 845 14.82 -32.96 -32.12
C SER A 845 13.86 -32.40 -31.08
N VAL A 846 13.90 -32.94 -29.86
CA VAL A 846 13.16 -32.41 -28.70
C VAL A 846 14.10 -32.32 -27.52
N LYS A 847 14.31 -31.11 -27.01
CA LYS A 847 15.18 -30.83 -25.86
C LYS A 847 14.53 -29.90 -24.86
N GLU A 848 14.86 -30.08 -23.58
CA GLU A 848 14.52 -29.10 -22.53
C GLU A 848 15.22 -27.77 -22.84
N VAL A 849 14.51 -26.67 -22.60
CA VAL A 849 15.04 -25.31 -22.77
C VAL A 849 14.82 -24.49 -21.50
N ALA A 850 15.70 -23.54 -21.22
CA ALA A 850 15.47 -22.52 -20.22
C ALA A 850 14.27 -21.67 -20.67
N ALA A 851 13.20 -21.70 -19.87
CA ALA A 851 11.93 -21.09 -20.24
C ALA A 851 12.02 -19.58 -20.45
N ASP A 852 11.30 -19.07 -21.45
CA ASP A 852 11.07 -17.65 -21.66
C ASP A 852 9.69 -17.27 -21.11
N ARG A 853 9.66 -16.37 -20.14
CA ARG A 853 8.46 -15.86 -19.47
C ARG A 853 7.93 -14.56 -20.11
N SER A 854 8.44 -14.19 -21.28
CA SER A 854 7.95 -13.07 -22.09
C SER A 854 6.86 -13.51 -23.07
N VAL A 855 6.23 -12.53 -23.73
CA VAL A 855 5.29 -12.79 -24.85
C VAL A 855 5.90 -13.43 -26.08
N LYS A 856 7.23 -13.53 -26.16
CA LYS A 856 7.86 -14.21 -27.30
C LYS A 856 7.96 -15.71 -27.08
N ASN A 857 7.94 -16.17 -25.82
CA ASN A 857 8.09 -17.57 -25.41
C ASN A 857 9.24 -18.27 -26.17
N ASN A 858 10.34 -17.56 -26.38
CA ASN A 858 11.52 -18.04 -27.07
C ASN A 858 12.59 -18.45 -26.04
N GLY A 859 12.46 -19.65 -25.48
CA GLY A 859 13.44 -20.19 -24.51
C GLY A 859 14.87 -20.32 -25.05
N LEU A 860 15.85 -20.42 -24.14
CA LEU A 860 17.26 -20.63 -24.45
C LEU A 860 17.59 -22.12 -24.39
N ASN A 861 18.28 -22.65 -25.40
CA ASN A 861 18.81 -24.01 -25.38
C ASN A 861 19.84 -24.16 -24.27
N ILE A 862 19.78 -25.29 -23.58
CA ILE A 862 20.73 -25.64 -22.52
C ILE A 862 21.81 -26.50 -23.16
N VAL A 863 23.03 -25.96 -23.24
CA VAL A 863 24.20 -26.68 -23.76
C VAL A 863 25.02 -27.18 -22.58
N GLY A 864 25.34 -28.48 -22.59
CA GLY A 864 26.06 -29.14 -21.50
C GLY A 864 25.21 -29.28 -20.23
N SER A 865 25.85 -29.05 -19.08
CA SER A 865 25.24 -29.15 -17.76
C SER A 865 25.41 -27.87 -16.95
N LEU A 866 24.30 -27.28 -16.48
CA LEU A 866 24.28 -26.04 -15.70
C LEU A 866 23.63 -26.27 -14.34
N THR A 867 23.99 -25.44 -13.36
CA THR A 867 23.45 -25.55 -11.99
C THR A 867 22.52 -24.39 -11.67
N LYS A 868 21.32 -24.73 -11.18
CA LYS A 868 20.38 -23.80 -10.55
C LYS A 868 20.50 -23.91 -9.02
N SER A 869 20.86 -22.81 -8.37
CA SER A 869 20.99 -22.74 -6.91
C SER A 869 20.28 -21.49 -6.37
N ALA A 870 19.85 -21.50 -5.11
CA ALA A 870 19.14 -20.35 -4.55
C ALA A 870 19.99 -19.07 -4.60
N VAL A 871 19.38 -17.93 -4.95
CA VAL A 871 20.10 -16.64 -5.02
C VAL A 871 20.65 -16.19 -3.67
N ALA A 872 20.01 -16.62 -2.57
CA ALA A 872 20.45 -16.46 -1.19
C ALA A 872 19.96 -17.64 -0.34
N THR A 873 20.48 -17.79 0.88
CA THR A 873 20.03 -18.85 1.80
C THR A 873 18.52 -18.73 2.05
N GLY A 874 17.77 -19.79 1.75
CA GLY A 874 16.32 -19.86 1.97
C GLY A 874 15.46 -19.07 0.95
N SER A 875 16.06 -18.43 -0.06
CA SER A 875 15.28 -17.75 -1.11
C SER A 875 14.68 -18.74 -2.11
N GLN A 876 13.47 -18.46 -2.61
CA GLN A 876 12.82 -19.27 -3.65
C GLN A 876 13.37 -19.03 -5.06
N LEU A 877 13.91 -17.85 -5.34
CA LEU A 877 14.48 -17.53 -6.65
C LEU A 877 15.83 -18.27 -6.85
N MET A 878 16.05 -18.79 -8.06
CA MET A 878 17.26 -19.52 -8.40
C MET A 878 18.16 -18.74 -9.36
N ALA A 879 19.46 -18.90 -9.15
CA ALA A 879 20.55 -18.42 -9.96
C ALA A 879 21.13 -19.54 -10.83
N TRP A 880 21.43 -19.21 -12.08
CA TRP A 880 22.11 -20.09 -13.02
C TRP A 880 23.62 -19.87 -12.94
N SER A 881 24.38 -20.96 -12.91
CA SER A 881 25.84 -20.95 -12.76
C SER A 881 26.47 -22.20 -13.39
N GLY A 882 27.80 -22.32 -13.30
CA GLY A 882 28.56 -23.44 -13.87
C GLY A 882 28.98 -23.24 -15.33
N PHE A 883 28.99 -21.98 -15.79
CA PHE A 883 29.33 -21.65 -17.17
C PHE A 883 30.79 -21.99 -17.50
N ASN A 884 31.00 -22.63 -18.65
CA ASN A 884 32.31 -22.93 -19.23
C ASN A 884 32.18 -23.11 -20.76
N SER A 885 33.25 -23.49 -21.46
CA SER A 885 33.24 -23.69 -22.91
C SER A 885 32.28 -24.78 -23.41
N ALA A 886 31.86 -25.70 -22.55
CA ALA A 886 30.89 -26.77 -22.84
C ALA A 886 29.52 -26.54 -22.19
N ASN A 887 29.42 -25.65 -21.21
CA ASN A 887 28.22 -25.40 -20.41
C ASN A 887 27.78 -23.94 -20.56
N TYR A 888 26.74 -23.71 -21.35
CA TYR A 888 26.23 -22.36 -21.61
C TYR A 888 24.78 -22.38 -22.08
N LEU A 889 24.17 -21.21 -22.15
CA LEU A 889 22.83 -21.04 -22.72
C LEU A 889 22.97 -20.38 -24.09
N GLU A 890 22.23 -20.90 -25.05
CA GLU A 890 22.26 -20.38 -26.42
C GLU A 890 20.85 -20.31 -26.99
N GLN A 891 20.57 -19.25 -27.72
CA GLN A 891 19.45 -19.20 -28.62
C GLN A 891 19.98 -19.04 -30.05
N PRO A 892 19.63 -19.98 -30.96
CA PRO A 892 19.82 -19.79 -32.39
C PRO A 892 19.14 -18.50 -32.87
N TYR A 893 19.38 -18.10 -34.12
CA TYR A 893 18.80 -16.88 -34.66
C TYR A 893 17.32 -16.69 -34.30
N SER A 894 17.02 -15.52 -33.75
CA SER A 894 15.66 -15.09 -33.47
C SER A 894 15.44 -13.69 -34.01
N ALA A 895 14.45 -13.55 -34.90
CA ALA A 895 13.97 -12.26 -35.40
C ALA A 895 13.51 -11.33 -34.26
N ASN A 896 13.15 -11.88 -33.08
CA ASN A 896 12.77 -11.09 -31.92
C ASN A 896 13.93 -10.27 -31.33
N LEU A 897 15.18 -10.65 -31.62
CA LEU A 897 16.40 -9.97 -31.19
C LEU A 897 17.07 -9.16 -32.31
N ASP A 898 16.40 -8.99 -33.46
CA ASP A 898 16.84 -8.05 -34.50
C ASP A 898 16.39 -6.63 -34.14
N PHE A 899 17.23 -5.91 -33.39
CA PHE A 899 16.93 -4.54 -32.96
C PHE A 899 17.12 -3.48 -34.05
N GLY A 900 17.68 -3.86 -35.21
CA GLY A 900 17.97 -2.92 -36.29
C GLY A 900 18.82 -1.75 -35.82
N THR A 901 18.44 -0.54 -36.23
CA THR A 901 18.98 0.73 -35.70
C THR A 901 18.17 1.30 -34.53
N GLY A 902 17.11 0.61 -34.09
CA GLY A 902 16.17 1.07 -33.06
C GLY A 902 16.68 0.90 -31.63
N ASP A 903 15.94 1.44 -30.67
CA ASP A 903 16.28 1.33 -29.26
C ASP A 903 16.05 -0.09 -28.72
N PHE A 904 16.78 -0.45 -27.66
CA PHE A 904 16.61 -1.70 -26.95
C PHE A 904 17.25 -1.66 -25.56
N CYS A 905 16.93 -2.63 -24.70
CA CYS A 905 17.67 -2.86 -23.47
C CYS A 905 17.81 -4.35 -23.15
N VAL A 906 18.91 -4.68 -22.47
CA VAL A 906 19.18 -5.99 -21.89
C VAL A 906 19.48 -5.78 -20.40
N SER A 907 18.75 -6.49 -19.54
CA SER A 907 18.86 -6.33 -18.08
C SER A 907 18.89 -7.68 -17.37
N PHE A 908 19.70 -7.80 -16.34
CA PHE A 908 19.89 -9.05 -15.59
C PHE A 908 20.59 -8.78 -14.26
N TRP A 909 20.44 -9.71 -13.32
CA TRP A 909 21.22 -9.74 -12.09
C TRP A 909 22.46 -10.60 -12.29
N VAL A 910 23.62 -10.10 -11.85
CA VAL A 910 24.92 -10.78 -11.94
C VAL A 910 25.62 -10.83 -10.59
N ASN A 911 26.29 -11.94 -10.31
CA ASN A 911 27.13 -12.13 -9.13
C ASN A 911 28.41 -12.89 -9.53
N PRO A 912 29.55 -12.20 -9.75
CA PRO A 912 30.80 -12.86 -10.11
C PRO A 912 31.40 -13.63 -8.92
N SER A 913 31.99 -14.79 -9.20
CA SER A 913 32.68 -15.61 -8.19
C SER A 913 34.16 -15.26 -8.04
N VAL A 914 34.71 -14.46 -8.95
CA VAL A 914 36.12 -14.03 -8.96
C VAL A 914 36.22 -12.53 -9.27
N ALA A 915 37.21 -11.87 -8.63
CA ALA A 915 37.37 -10.41 -8.71
C ALA A 915 37.94 -9.93 -10.05
N SER A 916 38.85 -10.72 -10.63
CA SER A 916 39.47 -10.42 -11.92
C SER A 916 39.21 -11.56 -12.89
N GLN A 917 38.48 -11.26 -13.96
CA GLN A 917 38.23 -12.19 -15.06
C GLN A 917 38.16 -11.45 -16.39
N ASN A 918 38.65 -12.11 -17.43
CA ASN A 918 38.42 -11.75 -18.82
C ASN A 918 37.37 -12.72 -19.37
N ALA A 919 36.13 -12.25 -19.50
CA ALA A 919 34.99 -13.11 -19.77
C ALA A 919 33.89 -12.37 -20.52
N THR A 920 32.99 -13.11 -21.16
CA THR A 920 31.78 -12.56 -21.77
C THR A 920 30.55 -13.01 -21.00
N ILE A 921 29.76 -12.06 -20.50
CA ILE A 921 28.52 -12.37 -19.78
C ILE A 921 27.42 -12.79 -20.77
N LEU A 922 27.30 -12.02 -21.85
CA LEU A 922 26.37 -12.29 -22.95
C LEU A 922 26.92 -11.70 -24.25
N THR A 923 26.59 -12.34 -25.36
CA THR A 923 26.88 -11.79 -26.68
C THR A 923 25.81 -12.17 -27.68
N ARG A 924 25.62 -11.29 -28.66
CA ARG A 924 24.85 -11.58 -29.86
C ARG A 924 25.77 -11.41 -31.06
N SER A 925 26.15 -12.53 -31.68
CA SER A 925 27.15 -12.56 -32.73
C SER A 925 26.97 -13.78 -33.64
N PRO A 926 27.29 -13.67 -34.93
CA PRO A 926 27.45 -14.85 -35.78
C PRO A 926 28.81 -15.49 -35.54
N ALA A 927 28.92 -16.81 -35.79
CA ALA A 927 30.16 -17.56 -35.58
C ALA A 927 31.35 -17.01 -36.40
N ALA A 928 31.09 -16.48 -37.60
CA ALA A 928 32.12 -15.98 -38.52
C ALA A 928 32.24 -14.43 -38.57
N LEU A 929 31.60 -13.70 -37.64
CA LEU A 929 31.53 -12.22 -37.67
C LEU A 929 31.02 -11.65 -39.01
N SER A 930 30.21 -12.42 -39.75
CA SER A 930 29.64 -12.04 -41.05
C SER A 930 28.64 -10.88 -41.01
N GLY A 931 28.29 -10.40 -39.80
CA GLY A 931 27.35 -9.31 -39.57
C GLY A 931 27.65 -8.62 -38.25
N ASN A 932 26.99 -7.48 -38.01
CA ASN A 932 27.22 -6.68 -36.81
C ASN A 932 26.86 -7.46 -35.54
N ALA A 933 27.63 -7.23 -34.48
CA ALA A 933 27.54 -7.96 -33.21
C ALA A 933 27.79 -7.04 -32.01
N PHE A 934 27.24 -7.41 -30.86
CA PHE A 934 27.51 -6.75 -29.60
C PHE A 934 27.70 -7.77 -28.48
N ALA A 935 28.52 -7.41 -27.49
CA ALA A 935 28.83 -8.24 -26.33
C ALA A 935 28.95 -7.38 -25.07
N LEU A 936 28.60 -7.95 -23.92
CA LEU A 936 28.94 -7.38 -22.63
C LEU A 936 30.06 -8.19 -22.00
N ASN A 937 31.23 -7.55 -21.93
CA ASN A 937 32.48 -8.18 -21.57
C ASN A 937 32.94 -7.71 -20.19
N LEU A 938 33.75 -8.54 -19.55
CA LEU A 938 34.55 -8.22 -18.40
C LEU A 938 36.01 -8.26 -18.82
N VAL A 939 36.76 -7.22 -18.47
CA VAL A 939 38.22 -7.21 -18.58
C VAL A 939 38.78 -6.86 -17.21
N ASN A 940 39.51 -7.80 -16.61
CA ASN A 940 39.92 -7.74 -15.20
C ASN A 940 38.76 -7.38 -14.25
N GLY A 941 37.55 -7.87 -14.51
CA GLY A 941 36.34 -7.58 -13.72
C GLY A 941 35.65 -6.24 -14.01
N VAL A 942 36.19 -5.42 -14.90
CA VAL A 942 35.59 -4.14 -15.33
C VAL A 942 34.64 -4.37 -16.50
N VAL A 943 33.45 -3.76 -16.43
CA VAL A 943 32.40 -3.89 -17.44
C VAL A 943 32.75 -3.07 -18.69
N GLN A 944 32.71 -3.75 -19.84
CA GLN A 944 32.97 -3.18 -21.16
C GLN A 944 31.89 -3.57 -22.16
N LEU A 945 31.62 -2.66 -23.11
CA LEU A 945 30.82 -2.95 -24.29
C LEU A 945 31.74 -3.37 -25.44
N GLY A 946 31.58 -4.60 -25.91
CA GLY A 946 32.18 -5.07 -27.16
C GLY A 946 31.24 -4.80 -28.34
N ARG A 947 31.76 -4.24 -29.43
CA ARG A 947 31.02 -4.10 -30.71
C ARG A 947 31.87 -4.56 -31.88
N SER A 948 31.24 -5.15 -32.87
CA SER A 948 31.88 -5.57 -34.12
C SER A 948 30.98 -5.20 -35.30
N LEU A 949 31.60 -4.73 -36.38
CA LEU A 949 30.98 -4.58 -37.70
C LEU A 949 31.22 -5.84 -38.52
N ALA A 950 30.38 -6.07 -39.54
CA ALA A 950 30.54 -7.20 -40.46
C ALA A 950 32.00 -7.31 -40.97
N GLY A 951 32.65 -8.44 -40.70
CA GLY A 951 34.04 -8.74 -41.08
C GLY A 951 35.13 -8.12 -40.20
N ALA A 952 34.77 -7.39 -39.14
CA ALA A 952 35.72 -6.72 -38.24
C ALA A 952 35.79 -7.38 -36.86
N ALA A 953 36.97 -7.34 -36.22
CA ALA A 953 37.14 -7.80 -34.85
C ALA A 953 36.36 -6.94 -33.84
N PHE A 954 36.09 -7.50 -32.65
CA PHE A 954 35.45 -6.77 -31.57
C PHE A 954 36.33 -5.62 -31.07
N THR A 955 35.74 -4.43 -30.97
CA THR A 955 36.30 -3.27 -30.27
C THR A 955 35.62 -3.14 -28.92
N ASN A 956 36.40 -3.08 -27.83
CA ASN A 956 35.89 -2.94 -26.48
C ASN A 956 35.99 -1.49 -25.99
N THR A 957 34.92 -0.99 -25.37
CA THR A 957 34.87 0.34 -24.76
C THR A 957 34.43 0.22 -23.30
N THR A 958 35.15 0.87 -22.39
CA THR A 958 34.97 0.70 -20.93
C THR A 958 33.89 1.61 -20.38
N PHE A 959 32.96 1.05 -19.60
CA PHE A 959 32.01 1.86 -18.82
C PHE A 959 32.59 2.34 -17.48
N GLY A 960 33.64 1.70 -16.99
CA GLY A 960 34.37 2.11 -15.77
C GLY A 960 33.85 1.51 -14.46
N TYR A 961 32.83 0.63 -14.54
CA TYR A 961 32.28 -0.04 -13.36
C TYR A 961 32.96 -1.40 -13.15
N THR A 962 33.43 -1.67 -11.93
CA THR A 962 34.00 -2.97 -11.52
C THR A 962 32.96 -3.77 -10.77
N LEU A 963 32.67 -5.00 -11.20
CA LEU A 963 31.67 -5.84 -10.53
C LEU A 963 32.20 -6.36 -9.18
N PRO A 964 31.47 -6.18 -8.06
CA PRO A 964 31.86 -6.74 -6.77
C PRO A 964 31.65 -8.26 -6.70
N VAL A 965 32.61 -8.99 -6.13
CA VAL A 965 32.53 -10.44 -5.92
C VAL A 965 31.51 -10.77 -4.84
N GLY A 966 30.70 -11.80 -5.06
CA GLY A 966 29.75 -12.31 -4.07
C GLY A 966 28.54 -11.40 -3.83
N GLN A 967 28.39 -10.31 -4.60
CA GLN A 967 27.29 -9.35 -4.45
C GLN A 967 26.44 -9.28 -5.71
N TRP A 968 25.13 -9.51 -5.54
CA TRP A 968 24.15 -9.35 -6.60
C TRP A 968 24.05 -7.91 -7.07
N THR A 969 24.32 -7.71 -8.36
CA THR A 969 24.31 -6.39 -9.01
C THR A 969 23.31 -6.41 -10.17
N LEU A 970 22.39 -5.45 -10.22
CA LEU A 970 21.48 -5.30 -11.35
C LEU A 970 22.17 -4.51 -12.47
N MET A 971 22.30 -5.15 -13.63
CA MET A 971 22.83 -4.55 -14.84
C MET A 971 21.70 -4.21 -15.80
N ASN A 972 21.76 -3.05 -16.44
CA ASN A 972 20.85 -2.64 -17.49
C ASN A 972 21.62 -1.88 -18.57
N LEU A 973 21.91 -2.58 -19.67
CA LEU A 973 22.48 -1.99 -20.88
C LEU A 973 21.32 -1.55 -21.78
N ALA A 974 21.28 -0.28 -22.16
CA ALA A 974 20.24 0.24 -23.03
C ALA A 974 20.82 1.10 -24.15
N ARG A 975 20.34 0.90 -25.38
CA ARG A 975 20.49 1.88 -26.45
C ARG A 975 19.28 2.81 -26.45
N VAL A 976 19.53 4.11 -26.33
CA VAL A 976 18.53 5.18 -26.37
C VAL A 976 18.97 6.22 -27.37
N SER A 977 18.21 6.38 -28.46
CA SER A 977 18.46 7.37 -29.50
C SER A 977 19.90 7.33 -30.04
N GLY A 978 20.39 6.13 -30.35
CA GLY A 978 21.74 5.93 -30.91
C GLY A 978 22.88 5.99 -29.89
N VAL A 979 22.59 6.01 -28.58
CA VAL A 979 23.60 6.01 -27.52
C VAL A 979 23.40 4.82 -26.60
N MET A 980 24.44 4.00 -26.45
CA MET A 980 24.54 2.94 -25.46
C MET A 980 24.88 3.51 -24.09
N GLN A 981 24.09 3.11 -23.10
CA GLN A 981 24.18 3.56 -21.72
C GLN A 981 24.12 2.34 -20.81
N LEU A 982 24.96 2.32 -19.78
CA LEU A 982 24.91 1.32 -18.73
C LEU A 982 24.29 1.93 -17.47
N ARG A 983 23.27 1.28 -16.91
CA ARG A 983 22.78 1.55 -15.57
C ARG A 983 23.11 0.37 -14.67
N VAL A 984 23.61 0.66 -13.48
CA VAL A 984 23.96 -0.32 -12.45
C VAL A 984 23.19 0.01 -11.19
N ASN A 985 22.46 -0.95 -10.63
CA ASN A 985 21.63 -0.77 -9.44
C ASN A 985 20.67 0.44 -9.54
N GLY A 986 20.12 0.67 -10.73
CA GLY A 986 19.23 1.80 -11.03
C GLY A 986 19.94 3.13 -11.33
N VAL A 987 21.28 3.22 -11.21
CA VAL A 987 22.05 4.44 -11.41
C VAL A 987 22.80 4.41 -12.75
N GLN A 988 22.64 5.45 -13.57
CA GLN A 988 23.35 5.57 -14.84
C GLN A 988 24.84 5.85 -14.62
N GLN A 989 25.70 5.12 -15.35
CA GLN A 989 27.14 5.34 -15.36
C GLN A 989 27.48 6.58 -16.20
N ALA A 990 28.55 7.29 -15.82
CA ALA A 990 28.96 8.54 -16.48
C ALA A 990 29.33 8.33 -17.95
N THR A 991 30.01 7.22 -18.26
CA THR A 991 30.39 6.90 -19.63
C THR A 991 29.19 6.41 -20.44
N THR A 992 28.96 7.07 -21.57
CA THR A 992 28.03 6.64 -22.63
C THR A 992 28.80 6.41 -23.92
N ILE A 993 28.26 5.59 -24.82
CA ILE A 993 28.96 5.15 -26.03
C ILE A 993 28.05 5.35 -27.23
N GLU A 994 28.49 6.08 -28.25
CA GLU A 994 27.75 6.23 -29.50
C GLU A 994 27.61 4.90 -30.25
N ASP A 995 26.40 4.57 -30.66
CA ASP A 995 26.08 3.32 -31.32
C ASP A 995 24.89 3.40 -32.29
N THR A 996 25.17 3.80 -33.53
CA THR A 996 24.20 3.84 -34.64
C THR A 996 24.19 2.55 -35.47
N ASN A 997 24.81 1.47 -34.98
CA ASN A 997 24.95 0.22 -35.71
C ASN A 997 23.59 -0.44 -35.99
N ASN A 998 23.48 -1.11 -37.13
CA ASN A 998 22.32 -1.93 -37.46
C ASN A 998 22.55 -3.37 -36.94
N TYR A 999 21.74 -3.82 -35.98
CA TYR A 999 21.82 -5.16 -35.40
C TYR A 999 20.83 -6.17 -36.00
N THR A 1000 20.32 -5.95 -37.21
CA THR A 1000 19.61 -6.98 -37.97
C THR A 1000 20.62 -7.99 -38.53
N ASN A 1001 20.59 -9.22 -38.02
CA ASN A 1001 21.57 -10.27 -38.38
C ASN A 1001 20.95 -11.66 -38.25
N THR A 1002 20.60 -12.25 -39.39
CA THR A 1002 19.92 -13.56 -39.49
C THR A 1002 20.78 -14.76 -39.14
N THR A 1003 22.07 -14.55 -38.93
CA THR A 1003 23.04 -15.60 -38.57
C THR A 1003 23.56 -15.45 -37.14
N ALA A 1004 23.12 -14.42 -36.41
CA ALA A 1004 23.57 -14.18 -35.05
C ALA A 1004 22.86 -15.11 -34.06
N ALA A 1005 23.66 -15.87 -33.31
CA ALA A 1005 23.20 -16.55 -32.11
C ALA A 1005 23.29 -15.59 -30.91
N PHE A 1006 22.44 -15.79 -29.93
CA PHE A 1006 22.52 -15.13 -28.63
C PHE A 1006 23.03 -16.13 -27.60
N THR A 1007 24.22 -15.89 -27.06
CA THR A 1007 24.84 -16.75 -26.04
C THR A 1007 24.89 -16.04 -24.70
N VAL A 1008 24.70 -16.80 -23.62
CA VAL A 1008 24.76 -16.32 -22.24
C VAL A 1008 25.71 -17.21 -21.46
N GLY A 1009 26.60 -16.57 -20.71
CA GLY A 1009 27.65 -17.21 -19.93
C GLY A 1009 28.93 -17.51 -20.71
N VAL A 1010 28.97 -17.25 -22.01
CA VAL A 1010 30.14 -17.45 -22.87
C VAL A 1010 30.10 -16.53 -24.11
N ASP A 1011 31.24 -16.29 -24.73
CA ASP A 1011 31.37 -15.58 -26.00
C ASP A 1011 31.01 -16.46 -27.21
N TYR A 1012 31.00 -15.86 -28.40
CA TYR A 1012 30.54 -16.49 -29.64
C TYR A 1012 31.49 -17.58 -30.18
N THR A 1013 32.72 -17.65 -29.66
CA THR A 1013 33.67 -18.74 -29.94
C THR A 1013 33.69 -19.82 -28.87
N HIS A 1014 32.89 -19.65 -27.81
CA HIS A 1014 32.84 -20.54 -26.66
C HIS A 1014 34.16 -20.65 -25.86
N ALA A 1015 35.01 -19.62 -25.92
CA ALA A 1015 36.36 -19.62 -25.35
C ALA A 1015 36.49 -18.79 -24.06
N ASN A 1016 35.62 -17.80 -23.84
CA ASN A 1016 35.71 -16.83 -22.75
C ASN A 1016 34.50 -16.90 -21.80
N PRO A 1017 34.35 -17.99 -21.01
CA PRO A 1017 33.20 -18.19 -20.15
C PRO A 1017 33.19 -17.29 -18.92
N PHE A 1018 32.00 -16.90 -18.50
CA PHE A 1018 31.77 -16.11 -17.29
C PHE A 1018 31.84 -16.95 -16.02
N GLN A 1019 32.66 -16.52 -15.05
CA GLN A 1019 32.76 -17.15 -13.74
C GLN A 1019 31.87 -16.41 -12.74
N GLY A 1020 30.69 -16.97 -12.50
CA GLY A 1020 29.71 -16.44 -11.57
C GLY A 1020 28.31 -16.97 -11.83
N SER A 1021 27.34 -16.22 -11.32
CA SER A 1021 25.92 -16.57 -11.37
C SER A 1021 25.09 -15.46 -12.01
N LEU A 1022 24.02 -15.86 -12.71
CA LEU A 1022 23.08 -14.98 -13.39
C LEU A 1022 21.63 -15.30 -12.98
N ALA A 1023 20.78 -14.27 -12.88
CA ALA A 1023 19.35 -14.42 -12.62
C ALA A 1023 18.53 -13.33 -13.32
N LEU A 1024 17.27 -13.65 -13.63
CA LEU A 1024 16.28 -12.75 -14.22
C LEU A 1024 16.79 -11.96 -15.45
N LEU A 1025 17.28 -12.67 -16.46
CA LEU A 1025 17.74 -12.07 -17.70
C LEU A 1025 16.56 -11.65 -18.57
N ARG A 1026 16.52 -10.40 -19.00
CA ARG A 1026 15.43 -9.83 -19.79
C ARG A 1026 15.97 -8.99 -20.93
N SER A 1027 15.26 -9.02 -22.04
CA SER A 1027 15.52 -8.19 -23.22
C SER A 1027 14.24 -7.49 -23.66
N SER A 1028 14.35 -6.26 -24.15
CA SER A 1028 13.21 -5.46 -24.62
C SER A 1028 13.62 -4.54 -25.75
N ALA A 1029 12.72 -4.29 -26.70
CA ALA A 1029 12.87 -3.22 -27.70
C ALA A 1029 12.45 -1.84 -27.14
N THR A 1030 11.97 -1.79 -25.90
CA THR A 1030 11.69 -0.56 -25.17
C THR A 1030 12.77 -0.35 -24.11
N PRO A 1031 13.63 0.66 -24.23
CA PRO A 1031 14.62 0.94 -23.20
C PRO A 1031 13.95 1.48 -21.94
N ALA A 1032 14.36 0.97 -20.78
CA ALA A 1032 13.88 1.47 -19.50
C ALA A 1032 14.38 2.90 -19.24
N SER A 1033 13.49 3.77 -18.76
CA SER A 1033 13.89 5.09 -18.23
C SER A 1033 14.75 4.93 -16.97
N THR A 1034 15.39 6.02 -16.54
CA THR A 1034 16.16 6.04 -15.29
C THR A 1034 15.30 5.64 -14.09
N GLU A 1035 14.09 6.20 -14.00
CA GLU A 1035 13.14 5.97 -12.91
C GLU A 1035 12.60 4.55 -12.94
N GLN A 1036 12.35 4.00 -14.14
CA GLN A 1036 11.99 2.59 -14.31
C GLN A 1036 13.10 1.65 -13.85
N GLY A 1037 14.36 2.00 -14.16
CA GLY A 1037 15.54 1.28 -13.70
C GLY A 1037 15.69 1.28 -12.18
N GLN A 1038 15.44 2.43 -11.53
CA GLN A 1038 15.45 2.55 -10.06
C GLN A 1038 14.32 1.75 -9.43
N PHE A 1039 13.08 1.90 -9.92
CA PHE A 1039 11.94 1.14 -9.43
C PHE A 1039 12.17 -0.37 -9.54
N ARG A 1040 12.69 -0.85 -10.68
CA ARG A 1040 13.08 -2.25 -10.87
C ARG A 1040 14.07 -2.68 -9.79
N TYR A 1041 15.15 -1.91 -9.59
CA TYR A 1041 16.18 -2.25 -8.62
C TYR A 1041 15.61 -2.36 -7.20
N GLU A 1042 14.86 -1.35 -6.75
CA GLU A 1042 14.35 -1.29 -5.37
C GLU A 1042 13.37 -2.42 -5.05
N THR A 1043 12.57 -2.83 -6.03
CA THR A 1043 11.58 -3.90 -5.86
C THR A 1043 12.17 -5.30 -6.07
N GLU A 1044 13.07 -5.48 -7.03
CA GLU A 1044 13.67 -6.78 -7.32
C GLU A 1044 14.79 -7.15 -6.35
N ARG A 1045 15.55 -6.18 -5.81
CA ARG A 1045 16.61 -6.44 -4.81
C ARG A 1045 16.12 -7.32 -3.66
N LYS A 1046 14.86 -7.14 -3.25
CA LYS A 1046 14.22 -7.88 -2.16
C LYS A 1046 14.05 -9.36 -2.46
N LEU A 1047 14.01 -9.76 -3.74
CA LEU A 1047 13.99 -11.17 -4.16
C LEU A 1047 15.32 -11.89 -3.91
N PHE A 1048 16.40 -11.13 -3.72
CA PHE A 1048 17.77 -11.63 -3.50
C PHE A 1048 18.16 -11.63 -2.01
N GLU A 1049 17.24 -11.29 -1.11
CA GLU A 1049 17.46 -11.32 0.33
C GLU A 1049 17.29 -12.74 0.89
N PRO A 1050 17.99 -13.12 1.99
CA PRO A 1050 17.80 -14.42 2.62
C PRO A 1050 16.34 -14.68 3.01
N GLY A 1051 15.84 -15.89 2.74
CA GLY A 1051 14.46 -16.28 3.03
C GLY A 1051 13.39 -15.69 2.09
N ALA A 1052 13.75 -14.90 1.07
CA ALA A 1052 12.78 -14.26 0.20
C ALA A 1052 11.90 -15.28 -0.56
N GLN A 1053 10.58 -15.19 -0.36
CA GLN A 1053 9.60 -15.99 -1.07
C GLN A 1053 9.03 -15.19 -2.24
N CYS A 1054 9.05 -15.71 -3.46
CA CYS A 1054 8.71 -14.95 -4.67
C CYS A 1054 7.51 -15.52 -5.45
N LEU A 1055 6.88 -16.60 -4.97
CA LEU A 1055 5.80 -17.31 -5.64
C LEU A 1055 4.44 -17.10 -4.98
N ILE A 1056 3.36 -17.41 -5.70
CA ILE A 1056 2.06 -17.70 -5.08
C ILE A 1056 2.17 -19.05 -4.36
N ASP A 1057 1.62 -19.15 -3.16
CA ASP A 1057 1.73 -20.37 -2.37
C ASP A 1057 0.74 -21.46 -2.78
N GLY A 1058 1.13 -22.71 -2.52
CA GLY A 1058 0.33 -23.89 -2.84
C GLY A 1058 0.44 -24.38 -4.29
N THR A 1059 -0.52 -25.21 -4.69
CA THR A 1059 -0.47 -25.97 -5.96
C THR A 1059 -1.18 -25.29 -7.14
N SER A 1060 -1.76 -24.10 -6.92
CA SER A 1060 -2.55 -23.40 -7.94
C SER A 1060 -1.98 -22.01 -8.22
N SER A 1061 -1.81 -21.71 -9.50
CA SER A 1061 -1.59 -20.33 -9.98
C SER A 1061 -2.88 -19.57 -10.24
N GLY A 1062 -4.04 -20.24 -10.16
CA GLY A 1062 -5.33 -19.63 -10.47
C GLY A 1062 -5.75 -18.64 -9.39
N VAL A 1063 -5.58 -17.35 -9.68
CA VAL A 1063 -5.97 -16.25 -8.81
C VAL A 1063 -7.46 -15.98 -8.98
N THR A 1064 -8.20 -16.19 -7.91
CA THR A 1064 -9.67 -16.05 -7.85
C THR A 1064 -10.11 -14.83 -7.05
N ALA A 1065 -9.23 -14.26 -6.23
CA ALA A 1065 -9.47 -13.05 -5.46
C ALA A 1065 -8.18 -12.24 -5.30
N VAL A 1066 -8.28 -10.92 -5.35
CA VAL A 1066 -7.17 -10.01 -5.04
C VAL A 1066 -7.73 -8.87 -4.20
N ALA A 1067 -6.98 -8.40 -3.21
CA ALA A 1067 -7.28 -7.17 -2.49
C ALA A 1067 -5.99 -6.50 -2.02
N ALA A 1068 -5.87 -5.20 -2.27
CA ALA A 1068 -4.73 -4.39 -1.87
C ALA A 1068 -5.11 -3.56 -0.64
N ASP A 1069 -4.23 -3.54 0.36
CA ASP A 1069 -4.35 -2.67 1.51
C ASP A 1069 -3.52 -1.41 1.27
N GLU A 1070 -4.19 -0.31 0.94
CA GLU A 1070 -3.51 0.98 0.72
C GLU A 1070 -2.77 1.48 1.99
N VAL A 1071 -3.22 1.07 3.19
CA VAL A 1071 -2.68 1.55 4.48
C VAL A 1071 -1.39 0.83 4.86
N THR A 1072 -1.27 -0.47 4.61
CA THR A 1072 -0.04 -1.23 4.89
C THR A 1072 0.83 -1.39 3.63
N GLY A 1073 0.23 -1.21 2.46
CA GLY A 1073 0.85 -1.53 1.17
C GLY A 1073 1.05 -3.04 0.97
N LEU A 1074 0.20 -3.88 1.58
CA LEU A 1074 0.18 -5.33 1.40
C LEU A 1074 -0.86 -5.74 0.36
N LEU A 1075 -0.56 -6.76 -0.42
CA LEU A 1075 -1.45 -7.33 -1.41
C LEU A 1075 -1.85 -8.74 -0.99
N HIS A 1076 -3.14 -9.01 -0.87
CA HIS A 1076 -3.64 -10.35 -0.63
C HIS A 1076 -4.13 -10.97 -1.93
N VAL A 1077 -3.61 -12.16 -2.23
CA VAL A 1077 -3.87 -12.92 -3.46
C VAL A 1077 -4.46 -14.26 -3.07
N GLY A 1078 -5.65 -14.56 -3.57
CA GLY A 1078 -6.42 -15.75 -3.26
C GLY A 1078 -6.44 -16.73 -4.41
N THR A 1079 -6.22 -18.00 -4.12
CA THR A 1079 -6.33 -19.11 -5.05
C THR A 1079 -7.28 -20.18 -4.52
N SER A 1080 -7.43 -21.28 -5.26
CA SER A 1080 -8.12 -22.47 -4.77
C SER A 1080 -7.44 -23.10 -3.55
N TRP A 1081 -6.14 -22.87 -3.34
CA TRP A 1081 -5.39 -23.38 -2.18
C TRP A 1081 -5.53 -22.48 -0.96
N GLY A 1082 -5.53 -21.15 -1.12
CA GLY A 1082 -5.52 -20.24 0.02
C GLY A 1082 -5.11 -18.81 -0.33
N ARG A 1083 -4.61 -18.09 0.67
CA ARG A 1083 -4.11 -16.72 0.56
C ARG A 1083 -2.59 -16.69 0.50
N SER A 1084 -2.05 -15.85 -0.36
CA SER A 1084 -0.67 -15.37 -0.35
C SER A 1084 -0.69 -13.85 -0.17
N THR A 1085 0.01 -13.34 0.84
CA THR A 1085 0.16 -11.91 1.07
C THR A 1085 1.52 -11.45 0.54
N PHE A 1086 1.54 -10.48 -0.36
CA PHE A 1086 2.75 -9.89 -0.94
C PHE A 1086 3.00 -8.51 -0.38
N LYS A 1087 4.27 -8.22 -0.10
CA LYS A 1087 4.82 -6.88 -0.06
C LYS A 1087 5.73 -6.75 -1.27
N ASP A 1088 5.37 -5.89 -2.18
CA ASP A 1088 6.08 -5.73 -3.44
C ASP A 1088 6.06 -7.02 -4.30
N LEU A 1089 7.23 -7.53 -4.69
CA LEU A 1089 7.37 -8.82 -5.38
C LEU A 1089 7.61 -10.00 -4.41
N VAL A 1090 7.68 -9.75 -3.09
CA VAL A 1090 8.00 -10.76 -2.07
C VAL A 1090 6.73 -11.16 -1.32
N ARG A 1091 6.46 -12.46 -1.25
CA ARG A 1091 5.43 -13.03 -0.39
C ARG A 1091 5.90 -12.99 1.07
N VAL A 1092 5.17 -12.28 1.92
CA VAL A 1092 5.48 -12.11 3.35
C VAL A 1092 4.68 -13.03 4.25
N GLU A 1093 3.55 -13.55 3.76
CA GLU A 1093 2.66 -14.43 4.52
C GLU A 1093 1.90 -15.35 3.56
N SER A 1094 1.49 -16.52 4.02
CA SER A 1094 0.51 -17.36 3.35
C SER A 1094 -0.36 -18.11 4.35
N GLU A 1095 -1.58 -18.42 3.93
CA GLU A 1095 -2.57 -19.13 4.74
C GLU A 1095 -3.37 -20.06 3.84
N ALA A 1096 -3.33 -21.37 4.09
CA ALA A 1096 -4.19 -22.33 3.40
C ALA A 1096 -5.66 -22.09 3.76
N THR A 1097 -6.58 -22.24 2.80
CA THR A 1097 -8.00 -21.97 3.07
C THR A 1097 -8.61 -22.99 4.00
N THR A 1098 -9.33 -22.53 5.03
CA THR A 1098 -10.21 -23.37 5.87
C THR A 1098 -11.65 -23.42 5.36
N ASN A 1099 -12.05 -22.49 4.48
CA ASN A 1099 -13.44 -22.30 4.01
C ASN A 1099 -13.59 -22.57 2.49
N GLY A 1100 -12.69 -23.36 1.88
CA GLY A 1100 -12.67 -23.66 0.45
C GLY A 1100 -12.10 -22.53 -0.44
N ALA A 1101 -12.10 -22.72 -1.76
CA ALA A 1101 -11.46 -21.80 -2.71
C ALA A 1101 -11.87 -20.33 -2.49
N ALA A 1102 -10.90 -19.41 -2.51
CA ALA A 1102 -11.15 -17.99 -2.32
C ALA A 1102 -12.10 -17.44 -3.40
N LYS A 1103 -13.11 -16.67 -3.03
CA LYS A 1103 -14.07 -16.05 -3.94
C LYS A 1103 -13.89 -14.54 -4.05
N SER A 1104 -13.71 -13.87 -2.91
CA SER A 1104 -13.53 -12.42 -2.86
C SER A 1104 -12.76 -12.05 -1.60
N TYR A 1105 -11.90 -11.03 -1.71
CA TYR A 1105 -11.15 -10.43 -0.61
C TYR A 1105 -11.51 -8.96 -0.53
N SER A 1106 -11.50 -8.43 0.68
CA SER A 1106 -11.53 -6.99 0.92
C SER A 1106 -10.71 -6.71 2.16
N VAL A 1107 -9.84 -5.70 2.10
CA VAL A 1107 -8.89 -5.41 3.17
C VAL A 1107 -8.83 -3.91 3.41
N TYR A 1108 -8.64 -3.55 4.67
CA TYR A 1108 -8.32 -2.19 5.06
C TYR A 1108 -7.59 -2.16 6.40
N ASP A 1109 -6.44 -1.47 6.48
CA ASP A 1109 -5.63 -1.35 7.70
C ASP A 1109 -5.36 -2.71 8.38
N ASN A 1110 -4.92 -3.67 7.56
CA ASN A 1110 -4.63 -5.05 7.94
C ASN A 1110 -5.86 -5.84 8.43
N GLN A 1111 -7.08 -5.30 8.37
CA GLN A 1111 -8.31 -6.05 8.60
C GLN A 1111 -8.78 -6.65 7.28
N LEU A 1112 -8.65 -7.96 7.14
CA LEU A 1112 -9.02 -8.69 5.94
C LEU A 1112 -10.35 -9.41 6.14
N ILE A 1113 -11.24 -9.28 5.17
CA ILE A 1113 -12.39 -10.15 4.99
C ILE A 1113 -12.11 -11.07 3.80
N GLN A 1114 -12.29 -12.36 4.01
CA GLN A 1114 -12.10 -13.41 3.03
C GLN A 1114 -13.37 -14.26 2.88
N ALA A 1115 -13.92 -14.30 1.67
CA ALA A 1115 -14.99 -15.21 1.29
C ALA A 1115 -14.37 -16.46 0.69
N GLY A 1116 -14.70 -17.62 1.25
CA GLY A 1116 -14.42 -18.92 0.67
C GLY A 1116 -15.64 -19.50 -0.04
N ALA A 1117 -15.55 -20.77 -0.41
CA ALA A 1117 -16.65 -21.53 -0.97
C ALA A 1117 -17.83 -21.74 0.02
N THR A 1118 -17.56 -21.71 1.33
CA THR A 1118 -18.55 -22.06 2.38
C THR A 1118 -18.91 -20.92 3.34
N GLY A 1119 -18.27 -19.74 3.24
CA GLY A 1119 -18.58 -18.60 4.11
C GLY A 1119 -17.51 -17.50 4.11
N SER A 1120 -17.78 -16.42 4.85
CA SER A 1120 -16.84 -15.31 5.06
C SER A 1120 -16.18 -15.37 6.43
N LYS A 1121 -14.86 -15.13 6.42
CA LYS A 1121 -13.97 -15.05 7.56
C LYS A 1121 -13.41 -13.64 7.67
N VAL A 1122 -13.40 -13.08 8.87
CA VAL A 1122 -12.61 -11.89 9.20
C VAL A 1122 -11.28 -12.35 9.80
N SER A 1123 -10.20 -11.72 9.34
CA SER A 1123 -8.84 -11.92 9.83
C SER A 1123 -8.25 -10.56 10.19
N VAL A 1124 -7.97 -10.35 11.47
CA VAL A 1124 -7.21 -9.21 11.98
C VAL A 1124 -5.95 -9.81 12.59
N PRO A 1125 -4.76 -9.54 12.05
CA PRO A 1125 -3.52 -10.05 12.60
C PRO A 1125 -3.26 -9.43 13.97
N ALA A 1126 -2.40 -10.10 14.75
CA ALA A 1126 -2.01 -9.56 16.05
C ALA A 1126 -1.30 -8.22 15.86
N LYS A 1127 -1.69 -7.21 16.64
CA LYS A 1127 -1.12 -5.86 16.55
C LYS A 1127 -0.34 -5.55 17.82
N GLN A 1128 0.93 -5.19 17.72
CA GLN A 1128 1.65 -4.59 18.85
C GLN A 1128 1.16 -3.17 19.05
N VAL A 1129 0.71 -2.83 20.26
CA VAL A 1129 0.14 -1.52 20.57
C VAL A 1129 1.18 -0.40 20.36
N ARG A 1130 2.47 -0.67 20.59
CA ARG A 1130 3.57 0.27 20.30
C ARG A 1130 3.72 0.57 18.81
N ASP A 1131 3.68 -0.45 17.96
CA ASP A 1131 3.77 -0.27 16.50
C ASP A 1131 2.53 0.46 15.94
N GLU A 1132 1.36 0.25 16.53
CA GLU A 1132 0.14 1.00 16.22
C GLU A 1132 0.25 2.47 16.62
N LEU A 1133 0.73 2.78 17.82
CA LEU A 1133 0.92 4.15 18.30
C LEU A 1133 2.00 4.88 17.52
N GLN A 1134 3.10 4.19 17.18
CA GLN A 1134 4.15 4.74 16.34
C GLN A 1134 3.65 4.96 14.91
N ARG A 1135 2.91 4.01 14.32
CA ARG A 1135 2.27 4.20 13.01
C ARG A 1135 1.24 5.33 13.03
N ALA A 1136 0.45 5.46 14.09
CA ALA A 1136 -0.50 6.57 14.23
C ALA A 1136 0.22 7.91 14.36
N ALA A 1137 1.35 7.96 15.08
CA ALA A 1137 2.21 9.14 15.17
C ALA A 1137 2.91 9.45 13.83
N GLU A 1138 3.35 8.44 13.09
CA GLU A 1138 3.90 8.56 11.75
C GLU A 1138 2.82 9.02 10.76
N GLN A 1139 1.60 8.48 10.82
CA GLN A 1139 0.46 8.92 10.01
C GLN A 1139 0.04 10.36 10.36
N ALA A 1140 0.10 10.75 11.63
CA ALA A 1140 -0.09 12.14 12.06
C ALA A 1140 1.04 13.05 11.56
N ALA A 1141 2.28 12.57 11.52
CA ALA A 1141 3.41 13.27 10.90
C ALA A 1141 3.29 13.34 9.37
N ILE A 1142 2.63 12.36 8.73
CA ILE A 1142 2.31 12.33 7.30
C ILE A 1142 1.12 13.23 6.95
N LEU A 1143 0.20 13.51 7.88
CA LEU A 1143 -0.77 14.62 7.71
C LEU A 1143 -0.09 16.00 7.83
N GLY A 1144 1.14 16.05 8.33
CA GLY A 1144 2.03 17.21 8.35
C GLY A 1144 3.24 17.07 7.43
N LEU A 1145 3.04 16.69 6.16
CA LEU A 1145 4.11 16.63 5.15
C LEU A 1145 4.89 17.95 5.15
N LYS A 1146 6.10 17.97 5.72
CA LYS A 1146 6.98 19.15 5.68
C LYS A 1146 7.33 19.40 4.21
N PRO A 1147 6.91 20.53 3.63
CA PRO A 1147 7.35 20.90 2.29
C PRO A 1147 8.87 20.98 2.26
N GLN A 1148 9.49 20.40 1.23
CA GLN A 1148 10.92 20.49 0.98
C GLN A 1148 11.13 21.04 -0.44
N PRO A 1149 12.03 22.02 -0.63
CA PRO A 1149 12.37 22.49 -1.95
C PRO A 1149 13.22 21.45 -2.68
N VAL A 1150 12.97 21.30 -3.98
CA VAL A 1150 13.86 20.63 -4.93
C VAL A 1150 14.33 21.69 -5.92
N ASP A 1151 15.65 21.89 -5.99
CA ASP A 1151 16.28 22.91 -6.81
C ASP A 1151 16.85 22.33 -8.11
N PHE A 1152 16.64 23.05 -9.21
CA PHE A 1152 17.18 22.77 -10.52
C PHE A 1152 17.95 23.98 -11.05
N THR A 1153 19.03 23.71 -11.78
CA THR A 1153 19.71 24.71 -12.63
C THR A 1153 19.37 24.40 -14.07
N ALA A 1154 18.70 25.33 -14.76
CA ALA A 1154 18.21 25.10 -16.10
C ALA A 1154 19.32 25.14 -17.16
N THR A 1155 19.18 24.28 -18.16
CA THR A 1155 19.92 24.39 -19.43
C THR A 1155 19.18 25.28 -20.41
N ALA A 1156 19.90 25.84 -21.40
CA ALA A 1156 19.32 26.78 -22.36
C ALA A 1156 18.14 26.14 -23.12
N GLY A 1157 16.96 26.75 -23.06
CA GLY A 1157 15.77 26.27 -23.75
C GLY A 1157 15.01 25.15 -23.02
N GLN A 1158 15.41 24.79 -21.80
CA GLN A 1158 14.77 23.71 -21.04
C GLN A 1158 13.36 24.10 -20.58
N THR A 1159 12.38 23.26 -20.89
CA THR A 1159 10.98 23.43 -20.47
C THR A 1159 10.55 22.40 -19.43
N ALA A 1160 11.14 21.20 -19.42
CA ALA A 1160 10.75 20.11 -18.51
C ALA A 1160 11.77 19.89 -17.38
N PHE A 1161 11.28 19.85 -16.15
CA PHE A 1161 12.06 19.60 -14.93
C PHE A 1161 11.48 18.39 -14.21
N LYS A 1162 12.20 17.26 -14.24
CA LYS A 1162 11.77 15.99 -13.65
C LYS A 1162 12.19 15.91 -12.19
N LEU A 1163 11.23 15.61 -11.31
CA LEU A 1163 11.47 15.39 -9.89
C LEU A 1163 11.98 13.96 -9.64
N PRO A 1164 12.78 13.74 -8.57
CA PRO A 1164 13.18 12.39 -8.18
C PRO A 1164 11.98 11.46 -7.91
N MET A 1165 12.17 10.16 -8.11
CA MET A 1165 11.14 9.15 -7.84
C MET A 1165 10.68 9.22 -6.38
N GLY A 1166 9.36 9.10 -6.15
CA GLY A 1166 8.76 9.18 -4.81
C GLY A 1166 8.70 10.59 -4.24
N ILE A 1167 8.82 11.63 -5.07
CA ILE A 1167 8.65 13.04 -4.69
C ILE A 1167 7.52 13.66 -5.51
N LYS A 1168 6.56 14.28 -4.82
CA LYS A 1168 5.39 14.95 -5.40
C LYS A 1168 5.46 16.46 -5.25
N PRO A 1169 5.17 17.25 -6.30
CA PRO A 1169 5.04 18.69 -6.20
C PRO A 1169 3.75 19.07 -5.47
N ILE A 1170 3.80 20.07 -4.59
CA ILE A 1170 2.63 20.63 -3.90
C ILE A 1170 2.07 21.89 -4.55
N GLY A 1171 2.53 22.22 -5.76
CA GLY A 1171 1.96 23.29 -6.57
C GLY A 1171 2.60 24.67 -6.36
N GLU A 1172 3.72 24.79 -5.64
CA GLU A 1172 4.55 26.00 -5.68
C GLU A 1172 5.80 25.73 -6.52
N VAL A 1173 5.94 26.48 -7.61
CA VAL A 1173 7.11 26.47 -8.50
C VAL A 1173 7.63 27.89 -8.59
N MET A 1174 8.93 28.07 -8.36
CA MET A 1174 9.60 29.35 -8.50
C MET A 1174 10.64 29.29 -9.61
N LYS A 1175 10.81 30.41 -10.31
CA LYS A 1175 11.87 30.64 -11.29
C LYS A 1175 12.60 31.93 -10.93
N ASN A 1176 13.91 31.85 -10.66
CA ASN A 1176 14.75 32.96 -10.21
C ASN A 1176 14.13 33.73 -9.02
N GLY A 1177 13.57 33.01 -8.05
CA GLY A 1177 12.90 33.58 -6.87
C GLY A 1177 11.49 34.15 -7.11
N THR A 1178 10.96 34.07 -8.34
CA THR A 1178 9.60 34.51 -8.65
C THR A 1178 8.64 33.32 -8.70
N SER A 1179 7.56 33.36 -7.93
CA SER A 1179 6.52 32.32 -7.94
C SER A 1179 5.75 32.31 -9.27
N LEU A 1180 5.54 31.12 -9.82
CA LEU A 1180 4.84 30.89 -11.07
C LEU A 1180 3.40 30.46 -10.81
N ARG A 1181 2.49 30.77 -11.76
CA ARG A 1181 1.09 30.32 -11.67
C ARG A 1181 0.88 28.99 -12.36
N ALA A 1182 0.21 28.06 -11.68
CA ALA A 1182 -0.23 26.80 -12.26
C ALA A 1182 -1.08 27.04 -13.53
N THR A 1183 -0.97 26.13 -14.49
CA THR A 1183 -1.73 26.06 -15.76
C THR A 1183 -1.43 27.16 -16.77
N THR A 1184 -0.94 28.33 -16.34
CA THR A 1184 -0.61 29.48 -17.19
C THR A 1184 0.89 29.68 -17.35
N SER A 1185 1.67 29.39 -16.31
CA SER A 1185 3.13 29.52 -16.33
C SER A 1185 3.83 28.16 -16.32
N TYR A 1186 3.20 27.12 -15.76
CA TYR A 1186 3.69 25.75 -15.80
C TYR A 1186 2.54 24.72 -15.73
N ILE A 1187 2.80 23.51 -16.21
CA ILE A 1187 1.89 22.37 -16.17
C ILE A 1187 2.60 21.21 -15.46
N LEU A 1188 1.94 20.62 -14.47
CA LEU A 1188 2.42 19.41 -13.83
C LEU A 1188 1.96 18.20 -14.64
N SER A 1189 2.89 17.33 -14.99
CA SER A 1189 2.58 16.01 -15.54
C SER A 1189 3.20 14.91 -14.69
N PHE A 1190 2.60 13.73 -14.70
CA PHE A 1190 3.13 12.55 -14.03
C PHE A 1190 3.15 11.41 -15.04
N ASP A 1191 4.26 10.68 -15.11
CA ASP A 1191 4.43 9.61 -16.11
C ASP A 1191 4.22 8.20 -15.53
N GLY A 1192 3.83 8.06 -14.25
CA GLY A 1192 3.75 6.77 -13.56
C GLY A 1192 4.95 6.45 -12.67
N PHE A 1193 6.04 7.20 -12.82
CA PHE A 1193 7.29 6.99 -12.10
C PHE A 1193 7.81 8.29 -11.46
N CYS A 1194 7.71 9.42 -12.17
CA CYS A 1194 8.13 10.73 -11.67
C CYS A 1194 7.17 11.85 -12.07
N TRP A 1195 7.14 12.89 -11.24
CA TRP A 1195 6.47 14.14 -11.55
C TRP A 1195 7.39 15.04 -12.37
N THR A 1196 6.82 15.72 -13.36
CA THR A 1196 7.52 16.69 -14.21
C THR A 1196 6.82 18.03 -14.15
N VAL A 1197 7.60 19.08 -13.91
CA VAL A 1197 7.16 20.47 -14.06
C VAL A 1197 7.51 20.92 -15.47
N ASN A 1198 6.49 21.23 -16.28
CA ASN A 1198 6.66 21.73 -17.64
C ASN A 1198 6.38 23.23 -17.65
N LEU A 1199 7.40 24.07 -17.81
CA LEU A 1199 7.23 25.50 -17.98
C LEU A 1199 6.59 25.80 -19.35
N VAL A 1200 5.63 26.72 -19.36
CA VAL A 1200 4.97 27.18 -20.60
C VAL A 1200 5.94 28.01 -21.46
N ALA A 1201 6.85 28.76 -20.82
CA ALA A 1201 7.95 29.46 -21.47
C ALA A 1201 9.30 28.82 -21.07
N ALA A 1202 10.17 28.62 -22.06
CA ALA A 1202 11.47 27.98 -21.83
C ALA A 1202 12.35 28.76 -20.82
N ALA A 1203 13.12 28.01 -20.04
CA ALA A 1203 14.14 28.57 -19.17
C ALA A 1203 15.37 29.02 -19.97
N ALA A 1204 15.96 30.14 -19.58
CA ALA A 1204 17.28 30.57 -20.04
C ALA A 1204 18.36 29.73 -19.36
N LEU A 1205 19.57 29.77 -19.92
CA LEU A 1205 20.73 29.09 -19.34
C LEU A 1205 20.97 29.59 -17.91
N ASN A 1206 21.15 28.65 -16.98
CA ASN A 1206 21.38 28.89 -15.55
C ASN A 1206 20.20 29.52 -14.78
N ASP A 1207 19.00 29.57 -15.35
CA ASP A 1207 17.80 29.91 -14.56
C ASP A 1207 17.66 28.92 -13.40
N TRP A 1208 17.47 29.44 -12.19
CA TRP A 1208 17.20 28.64 -11.01
C TRP A 1208 15.70 28.33 -10.95
N VAL A 1209 15.33 27.06 -10.96
CA VAL A 1209 13.95 26.61 -10.82
C VAL A 1209 13.81 25.81 -9.54
N GLN A 1210 12.95 26.25 -8.63
CA GLN A 1210 12.68 25.58 -7.36
C GLN A 1210 11.26 25.04 -7.36
N VAL A 1211 11.07 23.81 -6.90
CA VAL A 1211 9.76 23.18 -6.79
C VAL A 1211 9.54 22.75 -5.35
N MET A 1212 8.48 23.24 -4.72
CA MET A 1212 8.11 22.76 -3.39
C MET A 1212 7.45 21.39 -3.51
N CYS A 1213 7.96 20.45 -2.74
CA CYS A 1213 7.61 19.05 -2.85
C CYS A 1213 7.39 18.40 -1.49
N VAL A 1214 6.78 17.22 -1.53
CA VAL A 1214 6.59 16.32 -0.39
C VAL A 1214 6.96 14.89 -0.80
N ARG A 1215 7.37 14.08 0.16
CA ARG A 1215 7.67 12.67 -0.10
C ARG A 1215 6.37 11.91 -0.32
N GLU A 1216 6.25 11.21 -1.45
CA GLU A 1216 5.16 10.27 -1.69
C GLU A 1216 5.42 9.00 -0.90
N ASN A 1217 4.44 8.59 -0.10
CA ASN A 1217 4.55 7.35 0.64
C ASN A 1217 4.38 6.16 -0.30
N LYS A 1218 5.39 5.28 -0.26
CA LYS A 1218 5.43 3.91 -0.76
C LYS A 1218 5.62 3.77 -2.27
N LEU A 1219 6.54 2.88 -2.63
CA LEU A 1219 6.91 2.53 -4.01
C LEU A 1219 5.80 1.78 -4.78
N TRP A 1220 4.59 1.66 -4.22
CA TRP A 1220 3.44 0.91 -4.78
C TRP A 1220 2.18 1.74 -4.83
#